data_AF-A0A2U9IRP5-F1
#
_entry.id   AF-A0A2U9IRP5-F1
#
_cell.length_a   1.000
_cell.length_b   1.000
_cell.length_c   1.000
_cell.angle_alpha   90.00
_cell.angle_beta   90.00
_cell.angle_gamma   90.00
#
_symmetry.space_group_name_H-M   'P 1'
#
loop_
_entity.id
_entity.type
_entity.pdbx_description
1 polymer ?
#
loop_
_entity_poly.entity_id
_entity_poly.type
_entity_poly.pdbx_seq_one_letter_code
_entity_poly.pdbx_strand_id
1 'polypeptide(L)'
;MLGVEKMRGKLILTEGGEEVLEVDESKVEDTLNQIIDILADLANIIDILKADVSTIDVKQKIRLYSDIVVAVFNFPMITGYSEVSGQGRRPLINSFEYLVAYALGRHIDIKPEEIYGLLKAGKLMEALTKIDESQARQILNYLNSKREKLAEIYEVLRKIPADTRPGYNISSLPSHMLLTSAIQWGLQQEGADLPILRLASVLHDVGKIKDYKNHVKGTEEFFNRLMKKLQVSEDFRRQLEYAAQKAKTHHQGEGYIDRADDMASMMDRIDPKNNPEIGVKNILKELGLNEVLNCMEKSDFDCIDNLKEDVYKDSTVKIFRRLEEKFKKMRSQELPLRDVKATSMNLLYVDFQGVQKFINYFPKLKDLATASFLVDFLVSTLPFVILDAMIRGIGNEGKQGDSAWKGNYLPLEALLSGYGGHSMIVVPSPSQNSKMTLEEIRKEILSSEILNRLDVSLGVYLAPLVGKTGKVWLYPEIWDEISAQMRARSSVDWSEKILAVSDHRPCDNCGIRPGTEMIDKGPGGKEILCTRCATVREISNLRGLTPKLKVNYKVGDKLIGLGTKSEGDGKSIDLSVVQENAMQIIAGTPLDIKEDERTHPHYVSILKFDANNASRVYKRTLTIGLFLDTSFSMDYSVKVGFSETLKELINAKGPGRETDQLDPGEELALRILIGVLYLGGDEGLILLPAVVSIPFATRFLENVSRLSNFKFKSGVVIVKPKHPVQFAITGAGTVMEEAKLTKEPVPKRDRSTKEEASENSLGIMFASSGLITDETVETTAKNYSEILRLKNDLGFMEEVIRKALNSKNNSLLRDVANLYGEIIEREPGDLTKRAKETIKVLEDVTSVYVQNRNRLHLIAYMVKERAKTQDESIRDLLTLLLKEVANSPDLRGVIPLLDALFVVKTLRSGMS
;
A
#
# COMPACT_ATOMS: atom_id res chain seq x y z
N MET A 1 -22.99 -4.96 38.62
CA MET A 1 -23.63 -5.60 37.46
C MET A 1 -22.56 -5.73 36.40
N LEU A 2 -22.04 -6.94 36.19
CA LEU A 2 -21.13 -7.25 35.09
C LEU A 2 -21.94 -7.06 33.79
N GLY A 3 -21.50 -6.16 32.92
CA GLY A 3 -22.20 -5.84 31.67
C GLY A 3 -22.28 -7.08 30.79
N VAL A 4 -23.48 -7.35 30.26
CA VAL A 4 -23.67 -8.33 29.20
C VAL A 4 -22.73 -7.96 28.05
N GLU A 5 -21.85 -8.88 27.64
CA GLU A 5 -20.96 -8.68 26.50
C GLU A 5 -21.81 -8.37 25.26
N LYS A 6 -21.63 -7.17 24.69
CA LYS A 6 -22.30 -6.79 23.45
C LYS A 6 -21.66 -7.58 22.31
N MET A 7 -22.43 -8.45 21.68
CA MET A 7 -21.89 -9.33 20.67
C MET A 7 -21.98 -8.67 19.29
N ARG A 8 -20.86 -8.08 18.86
CA ARG A 8 -20.70 -7.49 17.53
C ARG A 8 -19.34 -7.84 16.94
N GLY A 9 -19.37 -8.42 15.75
CA GLY A 9 -18.17 -8.73 14.99
C GLY A 9 -18.38 -8.44 13.51
N LYS A 10 -17.29 -8.17 12.81
CA LYS A 10 -17.30 -7.87 11.38
C LYS A 10 -16.69 -9.03 10.61
N LEU A 11 -17.36 -9.43 9.53
CA LEU A 11 -16.79 -10.36 8.57
C LEU A 11 -15.58 -9.73 7.88
N ILE A 12 -14.49 -10.48 7.82
CA ILE A 12 -13.32 -10.18 7.00
C ILE A 12 -13.07 -11.32 6.02
N LEU A 13 -12.55 -10.97 4.84
CA LEU A 13 -12.07 -11.96 3.90
C LEU A 13 -10.59 -12.24 4.17
N THR A 14 -10.25 -13.51 4.22
CA THR A 14 -8.86 -13.97 4.37
C THR A 14 -8.50 -14.82 3.16
N GLU A 15 -7.22 -15.13 3.01
CA GLU A 15 -6.80 -16.05 1.95
C GLU A 15 -7.38 -17.46 2.15
N GLY A 16 -7.53 -17.90 3.40
CA GLY A 16 -8.04 -19.21 3.77
C GLY A 16 -9.56 -19.33 3.92
N GLY A 17 -10.32 -18.26 3.63
CA GLY A 17 -11.78 -18.26 3.73
C GLY A 17 -12.36 -16.93 4.22
N GLU A 18 -13.20 -17.01 5.26
CA GLU A 18 -13.85 -15.88 5.91
C GLU A 18 -13.81 -16.08 7.42
N GLU A 19 -13.64 -14.97 8.14
CA GLU A 19 -13.62 -14.96 9.60
C GLU A 19 -14.42 -13.76 10.10
N VAL A 20 -14.98 -13.86 11.31
CA VAL A 20 -15.65 -12.76 11.97
C VAL A 20 -14.76 -12.27 13.11
N LEU A 21 -14.21 -11.05 12.96
CA LEU A 21 -13.42 -10.40 13.99
C LEU A 21 -14.33 -9.63 14.94
N GLU A 22 -14.17 -9.88 16.23
CA GLU A 22 -14.89 -9.17 17.27
C GLU A 22 -14.33 -7.78 17.54
N VAL A 23 -15.23 -6.91 18.00
CA VAL A 23 -14.87 -5.60 18.50
C VAL A 23 -14.32 -5.74 19.92
N ASP A 24 -13.11 -5.21 20.14
CA ASP A 24 -12.53 -5.10 21.48
C ASP A 24 -13.18 -3.92 22.24
N GLU A 25 -14.24 -4.22 22.98
CA GLU A 25 -15.03 -3.22 23.72
C GLU A 25 -14.19 -2.43 24.74
N SER A 26 -13.06 -2.97 25.21
CA SER A 26 -12.17 -2.28 26.16
C SER A 26 -11.48 -1.06 25.55
N LYS A 27 -11.34 -1.03 24.21
CA LYS A 27 -10.66 0.05 23.47
C LYS A 27 -11.62 1.08 22.87
N VAL A 28 -12.92 0.82 22.89
CA VAL A 28 -13.93 1.63 22.19
C VAL A 28 -14.00 3.06 22.73
N GLU A 29 -14.10 3.22 24.06
CA GLU A 29 -14.21 4.55 24.68
C GLU A 29 -12.92 5.36 24.51
N ASP A 30 -11.76 4.72 24.62
CA ASP A 30 -10.47 5.37 24.35
C ASP A 30 -10.36 5.82 22.90
N THR A 31 -10.70 4.95 21.94
CA THR A 31 -10.75 5.29 20.51
C THR A 31 -11.63 6.50 20.25
N LEU A 32 -12.82 6.56 20.86
CA LEU A 32 -13.73 7.69 20.72
C LEU A 32 -13.13 8.98 21.28
N ASN A 33 -12.47 8.93 22.44
CA ASN A 33 -11.75 10.08 22.99
C ASN A 33 -10.64 10.56 22.05
N GLN A 34 -9.84 9.64 21.51
CA GLN A 34 -8.74 9.97 20.61
C GLN A 34 -9.25 10.64 19.33
N ILE A 35 -10.37 10.16 18.75
CA ILE A 35 -11.02 10.81 17.60
C ILE A 35 -11.45 12.23 17.96
N ILE A 36 -12.13 12.42 19.10
CA ILE A 36 -12.60 13.74 19.56
C ILE A 36 -11.41 14.70 19.72
N ASP A 37 -10.32 14.25 20.34
CA ASP A 37 -9.12 15.06 20.58
C ASP A 37 -8.46 15.51 19.28
N ILE A 38 -8.28 14.58 18.35
CA ILE A 38 -7.68 14.86 17.03
C ILE A 38 -8.56 15.84 16.25
N LEU A 39 -9.88 15.63 16.23
CA LEU A 39 -10.81 16.52 15.53
C LEU A 39 -10.93 17.90 16.16
N ALA A 40 -10.80 18.02 17.48
CA ALA A 40 -10.77 19.30 18.18
C ALA A 40 -9.49 20.09 17.88
N ASP A 41 -8.33 19.42 17.97
CA ASP A 41 -7.04 20.02 17.62
C ASP A 41 -7.02 20.51 16.17
N LEU A 42 -7.55 19.73 15.23
CA LEU A 42 -7.63 20.09 13.81
C LEU A 42 -8.54 21.31 13.59
N ALA A 43 -9.68 21.39 14.28
CA ALA A 43 -10.55 22.57 14.22
C ALA A 43 -9.83 23.83 14.73
N ASN A 44 -9.08 23.71 15.83
CA ASN A 44 -8.30 24.81 16.39
C ASN A 44 -7.18 25.26 15.42
N ILE A 45 -6.48 24.32 14.79
CA ILE A 45 -5.46 24.62 13.76
C ILE A 45 -6.08 25.39 12.61
N ILE A 46 -7.23 24.95 12.08
CA ILE A 46 -7.91 25.60 10.96
C ILE A 46 -8.35 27.02 11.29
N ASP A 47 -8.83 27.25 12.51
CA ASP A 47 -9.39 28.55 12.89
C ASP A 47 -8.33 29.67 12.87
N ILE A 48 -7.06 29.31 13.10
CA ILE A 48 -5.91 30.22 13.14
C ILE A 48 -5.12 30.32 11.82
N LEU A 49 -5.49 29.53 10.78
CA LEU A 49 -4.82 29.58 9.47
C LEU A 49 -5.05 30.94 8.78
N LYS A 50 -4.03 31.42 8.05
CA LYS A 50 -4.03 32.71 7.34
C LYS A 50 -3.66 32.54 5.87
N ALA A 51 -4.51 32.95 4.94
CA ALA A 51 -4.16 33.01 3.52
C ALA A 51 -3.54 34.38 3.18
N ASP A 52 -2.27 34.39 2.73
CA ASP A 52 -1.38 35.49 2.27
C ASP A 52 -1.39 36.84 3.03
N VAL A 53 -2.55 37.38 3.42
CA VAL A 53 -2.71 38.62 4.20
C VAL A 53 -3.95 38.61 5.13
N SER A 54 -4.83 37.59 5.10
CA SER A 54 -6.07 37.52 5.91
C SER A 54 -6.39 36.12 6.44
N THR A 55 -7.13 36.02 7.54
CA THR A 55 -7.72 34.74 7.98
C THR A 55 -8.63 34.16 6.91
N ILE A 56 -8.61 32.83 6.72
CA ILE A 56 -9.56 32.18 5.81
C ILE A 56 -11.01 32.38 6.28
N ASP A 57 -11.94 32.51 5.34
CA ASP A 57 -13.34 32.76 5.67
C ASP A 57 -14.01 31.53 6.30
N VAL A 58 -15.14 31.73 6.99
CA VAL A 58 -15.85 30.65 7.69
C VAL A 58 -16.35 29.54 6.75
N LYS A 59 -16.67 29.86 5.50
CA LYS A 59 -17.08 28.87 4.48
C LYS A 59 -15.89 28.02 4.03
N GLN A 60 -14.70 28.61 3.90
CA GLN A 60 -13.45 27.91 3.64
C GLN A 60 -13.07 27.02 4.82
N LYS A 61 -13.22 27.50 6.06
CA LYS A 61 -12.97 26.70 7.27
C LYS A 61 -13.80 25.43 7.31
N ILE A 62 -15.11 25.50 7.05
CA ILE A 62 -15.97 24.31 7.06
C ILE A 62 -15.69 23.36 5.88
N ARG A 63 -15.35 23.89 4.69
CA ARG A 63 -14.89 23.07 3.54
C ARG A 63 -13.62 22.30 3.88
N LEU A 64 -12.63 23.01 4.43
CA LEU A 64 -11.37 22.43 4.85
C LEU A 64 -11.57 21.37 5.94
N TYR A 65 -12.39 21.67 6.96
CA TYR A 65 -12.67 20.72 8.03
C TYR A 65 -13.35 19.45 7.52
N SER A 66 -14.31 19.57 6.58
CA SER A 66 -14.97 18.39 5.98
C SER A 66 -13.99 17.45 5.27
N ASP A 67 -13.05 17.97 4.48
CA ASP A 67 -12.03 17.15 3.79
C ASP A 67 -11.00 16.55 4.78
N ILE A 68 -10.71 17.24 5.89
CA ILE A 68 -9.81 16.75 6.94
C ILE A 68 -10.41 15.59 7.75
N VAL A 69 -11.69 15.67 8.11
CA VAL A 69 -12.37 14.57 8.83
C VAL A 69 -12.34 13.31 7.97
N VAL A 70 -12.54 13.44 6.65
CA VAL A 70 -12.41 12.33 5.70
C VAL A 70 -10.99 11.78 5.67
N ALA A 71 -9.97 12.65 5.65
CA ALA A 71 -8.57 12.24 5.70
C ALA A 71 -8.24 11.42 6.97
N VAL A 72 -8.85 11.76 8.11
CA VAL A 72 -8.70 11.00 9.38
C VAL A 72 -9.25 9.58 9.24
N PHE A 73 -10.44 9.40 8.66
CA PHE A 73 -11.04 8.06 8.47
C PHE A 73 -10.39 7.26 7.33
N ASN A 74 -9.83 7.94 6.31
CA ASN A 74 -9.06 7.35 5.20
C ASN A 74 -7.54 7.33 5.44
N PHE A 75 -7.13 7.35 6.71
CA PHE A 75 -5.72 7.45 7.12
C PHE A 75 -4.76 6.48 6.39
N PRO A 76 -5.07 5.18 6.20
CA PRO A 76 -4.16 4.26 5.52
C PRO A 76 -3.74 4.73 4.13
N MET A 77 -4.70 5.24 3.35
CA MET A 77 -4.47 5.71 1.97
C MET A 77 -3.51 6.91 1.94
N ILE A 78 -3.59 7.79 2.94
CA ILE A 78 -2.82 9.04 2.96
C ILE A 78 -1.45 8.91 3.62
N THR A 79 -1.16 7.77 4.25
CA THR A 79 0.10 7.55 4.97
C THR A 79 1.17 6.95 4.08
N GLY A 80 2.38 7.52 4.14
CA GLY A 80 3.58 6.88 3.58
C GLY A 80 4.04 5.68 4.42
N TYR A 81 5.11 5.00 4.01
CA TYR A 81 5.67 3.86 4.76
C TYR A 81 6.46 4.25 6.03
N SER A 82 6.82 5.52 6.19
CA SER A 82 7.48 6.07 7.37
C SER A 82 7.08 7.52 7.59
N GLU A 83 7.19 7.99 8.84
CA GLU A 83 7.17 9.42 9.14
C GLU A 83 8.54 10.02 8.77
N VAL A 84 8.53 11.26 8.29
CA VAL A 84 9.75 12.00 7.90
C VAL A 84 9.74 13.43 8.40
N SER A 85 10.93 13.97 8.66
CA SER A 85 11.20 15.38 8.89
C SER A 85 12.36 15.83 7.98
N GLY A 86 12.39 17.11 7.60
CA GLY A 86 13.45 17.70 6.78
C GLY A 86 14.15 18.84 7.51
N GLN A 87 15.35 19.22 7.07
CA GLN A 87 15.99 20.47 7.51
C GLN A 87 15.13 21.66 7.02
N GLY A 88 14.31 22.21 7.92
CA GLY A 88 13.30 23.20 7.59
C GLY A 88 11.90 22.59 7.46
N ARG A 89 11.42 22.41 6.22
CA ARG A 89 10.05 21.93 5.92
C ARG A 89 10.07 20.42 5.59
N ARG A 90 9.07 19.68 6.08
CA ARG A 90 8.87 18.27 5.74
C ARG A 90 8.47 18.12 4.27
N PRO A 91 9.14 17.26 3.48
CA PRO A 91 8.75 17.00 2.09
C PRO A 91 7.56 16.04 2.01
N LEU A 92 6.77 16.16 0.94
CA LEU A 92 5.75 15.18 0.59
C LEU A 92 6.44 13.99 -0.10
N ILE A 93 6.23 12.77 0.41
CA ILE A 93 6.98 11.56 0.07
C ILE A 93 6.22 10.61 -0.87
N ASN A 94 4.92 10.75 -1.06
CA ASN A 94 4.13 9.88 -1.93
C ASN A 94 3.02 10.64 -2.69
N SER A 95 2.37 9.97 -3.65
CA SER A 95 1.33 10.60 -4.48
C SER A 95 0.13 11.08 -3.68
N PHE A 96 -0.31 10.30 -2.69
CA PHE A 96 -1.49 10.64 -1.90
C PHE A 96 -1.26 11.84 -0.99
N GLU A 97 -0.04 12.04 -0.50
CA GLU A 97 0.33 13.26 0.22
C GLU A 97 0.19 14.51 -0.67
N TYR A 98 0.52 14.43 -1.96
CA TYR A 98 0.24 15.51 -2.92
C TYR A 98 -1.26 15.68 -3.18
N LEU A 99 -2.00 14.57 -3.32
CA LEU A 99 -3.46 14.62 -3.51
C LEU A 99 -4.15 15.30 -2.34
N VAL A 100 -3.82 14.92 -1.10
CA VAL A 100 -4.39 15.52 0.10
C VAL A 100 -3.92 16.96 0.24
N ALA A 101 -2.64 17.26 0.01
CA ALA A 101 -2.15 18.64 0.03
C ALA A 101 -2.91 19.53 -0.97
N TYR A 102 -3.20 19.04 -2.18
CA TYR A 102 -4.05 19.73 -3.15
C TYR A 102 -5.49 19.89 -2.65
N ALA A 103 -6.12 18.80 -2.19
CA ALA A 103 -7.51 18.79 -1.75
C ALA A 103 -7.77 19.71 -0.55
N LEU A 104 -6.78 19.85 0.34
CA LEU A 104 -6.83 20.79 1.46
C LEU A 104 -6.43 22.20 1.03
N GLY A 105 -5.33 22.33 0.29
CA GLY A 105 -4.74 23.60 -0.11
C GLY A 105 -5.64 24.42 -1.03
N ARG A 106 -6.50 23.79 -1.83
CA ARG A 106 -7.50 24.48 -2.68
C ARG A 106 -8.53 25.32 -1.89
N HIS A 107 -8.63 25.10 -0.57
CA HIS A 107 -9.48 25.88 0.32
C HIS A 107 -8.69 26.93 1.13
N ILE A 108 -7.36 26.98 0.97
CA ILE A 108 -6.46 27.85 1.72
C ILE A 108 -5.74 28.82 0.76
N ASP A 109 -4.84 28.31 -0.08
CA ASP A 109 -3.86 29.10 -0.85
C ASP A 109 -3.59 28.57 -2.26
N ILE A 110 -3.99 27.33 -2.60
CA ILE A 110 -3.84 26.77 -3.94
C ILE A 110 -5.00 27.26 -4.83
N LYS A 111 -4.66 27.78 -6.01
CA LYS A 111 -5.63 28.10 -7.08
C LYS A 111 -5.81 26.89 -8.00
N PRO A 112 -6.99 26.23 -8.03
CA PRO A 112 -7.20 25.04 -8.85
C PRO A 112 -6.93 25.25 -10.34
N GLU A 113 -7.27 26.43 -10.87
CA GLU A 113 -7.05 26.81 -12.26
C GLU A 113 -5.57 26.87 -12.65
N GLU A 114 -4.72 27.27 -11.71
CA GLU A 114 -3.28 27.32 -11.92
C GLU A 114 -2.69 25.91 -11.98
N ILE A 115 -3.01 25.06 -11.01
CA ILE A 115 -2.54 23.67 -10.99
C ILE A 115 -3.05 22.91 -12.23
N TYR A 116 -4.33 23.07 -12.56
CA TYR A 116 -4.92 22.49 -13.78
C TYR A 116 -4.16 22.93 -15.03
N GLY A 117 -3.92 24.24 -15.20
CA GLY A 117 -3.19 24.78 -16.34
C GLY A 117 -1.77 24.23 -16.46
N LEU A 118 -1.04 24.14 -15.35
CA LEU A 118 0.32 23.57 -15.31
C LEU A 118 0.33 22.10 -15.72
N LEU A 119 -0.60 21.28 -15.19
CA LEU A 119 -0.71 19.86 -15.54
C LEU A 119 -1.09 19.66 -17.01
N LYS A 120 -2.04 20.46 -17.55
CA LYS A 120 -2.39 20.41 -18.98
C LYS A 120 -1.23 20.79 -19.87
N ALA A 121 -0.39 21.75 -19.45
CA ALA A 121 0.80 22.19 -20.17
C ALA A 121 2.04 21.29 -19.97
N GLY A 122 1.93 20.19 -19.21
CA GLY A 122 3.04 19.27 -18.96
C GLY A 122 4.09 19.78 -17.98
N LYS A 123 3.82 20.89 -17.28
CA LYS A 123 4.70 21.54 -16.29
C LYS A 123 4.54 20.90 -14.91
N LEU A 124 4.80 19.59 -14.82
CA LEU A 124 4.56 18.81 -13.61
C LEU A 124 5.43 19.27 -12.43
N MET A 125 6.70 19.62 -12.67
CA MET A 125 7.60 20.12 -11.61
C MET A 125 6.99 21.35 -10.92
N GLU A 126 6.58 22.37 -11.70
CA GLU A 126 5.97 23.60 -11.19
C GLU A 126 4.69 23.31 -10.40
N ALA A 127 3.85 22.39 -10.89
CA ALA A 127 2.62 21.99 -10.20
C ALA A 127 2.92 21.32 -8.85
N LEU A 128 3.87 20.37 -8.82
CA LEU A 128 4.29 19.71 -7.59
C LEU A 128 4.87 20.71 -6.59
N THR A 129 5.76 21.61 -7.02
CA THR A 129 6.33 22.65 -6.15
C THR A 129 5.26 23.53 -5.53
N LYS A 130 4.24 23.94 -6.28
CA LYS A 130 3.14 24.76 -5.72
C LYS A 130 2.32 24.02 -4.67
N ILE A 131 2.03 22.73 -4.91
CA ILE A 131 1.37 21.89 -3.91
C ILE A 131 2.28 21.70 -2.68
N ASP A 132 3.59 21.57 -2.91
CA ASP A 132 4.64 21.52 -1.89
C ASP A 132 4.67 22.82 -1.05
N GLU A 133 4.41 23.99 -1.62
CA GLU A 133 4.52 25.25 -0.89
C GLU A 133 3.27 25.58 -0.07
N SER A 134 2.18 24.82 -0.26
CA SER A 134 0.90 25.08 0.39
C SER A 134 0.93 25.01 1.92
N GLN A 135 0.17 25.90 2.56
CA GLN A 135 -0.09 25.88 3.99
C GLN A 135 -0.83 24.63 4.49
N ALA A 136 -1.48 23.86 3.59
CA ALA A 136 -2.09 22.56 3.92
C ALA A 136 -1.10 21.58 4.57
N ARG A 137 0.21 21.79 4.37
CA ARG A 137 1.26 21.02 5.03
C ARG A 137 1.23 21.09 6.54
N GLN A 138 0.79 22.19 7.14
CA GLN A 138 0.68 22.29 8.60
C GLN A 138 -0.28 21.22 9.14
N ILE A 139 -1.39 20.99 8.44
CA ILE A 139 -2.37 19.94 8.76
C ILE A 139 -1.77 18.55 8.52
N LEU A 140 -1.11 18.33 7.38
CA LEU A 140 -0.46 17.05 7.10
C LEU A 140 0.62 16.70 8.13
N ASN A 141 1.39 17.69 8.59
CA ASN A 141 2.37 17.53 9.65
C ASN A 141 1.73 17.13 10.97
N TYR A 142 0.62 17.79 11.34
CA TYR A 142 -0.14 17.40 12.52
C TYR A 142 -0.66 15.96 12.40
N LEU A 143 -1.32 15.59 11.29
CA LEU A 143 -1.84 14.23 11.08
C LEU A 143 -0.73 13.18 11.18
N ASN A 144 0.45 13.46 10.61
CA ASN A 144 1.58 12.53 10.70
C ASN A 144 2.19 12.47 12.09
N SER A 145 2.20 13.56 12.86
CA SER A 145 2.60 13.52 14.28
C SER A 145 1.67 12.62 15.13
N LYS A 146 0.44 12.40 14.67
CA LYS A 146 -0.56 11.51 15.28
C LYS A 146 -0.63 10.14 14.62
N ARG A 147 0.36 9.78 13.78
CA ARG A 147 0.34 8.56 12.96
C ARG A 147 0.05 7.28 13.75
N GLU A 148 0.70 7.09 14.90
CA GLU A 148 0.50 5.90 15.72
C GLU A 148 -0.91 5.85 16.31
N LYS A 149 -1.42 6.97 16.82
CA LYS A 149 -2.80 7.08 17.32
C LYS A 149 -3.83 6.86 16.22
N LEU A 150 -3.63 7.44 15.04
CA LEU A 150 -4.49 7.22 13.88
C LEU A 150 -4.46 5.76 13.41
N ALA A 151 -3.30 5.10 13.51
CA ALA A 151 -3.17 3.67 13.24
C ALA A 151 -3.95 2.82 14.25
N GLU A 152 -3.92 3.16 15.55
CA GLU A 152 -4.71 2.51 16.60
C GLU A 152 -6.22 2.71 16.37
N ILE A 153 -6.64 3.95 16.07
CA ILE A 153 -8.03 4.28 15.74
C ILE A 153 -8.50 3.41 14.56
N TYR A 154 -7.71 3.36 13.48
CA TYR A 154 -8.06 2.56 12.30
C TYR A 154 -8.20 1.06 12.63
N GLU A 155 -7.32 0.50 13.45
CA GLU A 155 -7.36 -0.91 13.87
C GLU A 155 -8.63 -1.28 14.63
N VAL A 156 -9.15 -0.36 15.43
CA VAL A 156 -10.42 -0.55 16.14
C VAL A 156 -11.59 -0.36 15.17
N LEU A 157 -11.61 0.76 14.43
CA LEU A 157 -12.71 1.11 13.55
C LEU A 157 -12.94 0.08 12.43
N ARG A 158 -11.88 -0.52 11.87
CA ARG A 158 -12.01 -1.51 10.79
C ARG A 158 -12.74 -2.79 11.23
N LYS A 159 -12.84 -3.05 12.54
CA LYS A 159 -13.55 -4.20 13.14
C LYS A 159 -14.98 -3.88 13.54
N ILE A 160 -15.35 -2.60 13.60
CA ILE A 160 -16.71 -2.19 13.92
C ILE A 160 -17.55 -2.28 12.64
N PRO A 161 -18.55 -3.18 12.58
CA PRO A 161 -19.40 -3.28 11.40
C PRO A 161 -20.40 -2.12 11.35
N ALA A 162 -20.83 -1.73 10.16
CA ALA A 162 -21.90 -0.75 9.96
C ALA A 162 -23.26 -1.26 10.47
N ASP A 163 -23.45 -2.58 10.45
CA ASP A 163 -24.61 -3.31 10.94
C ASP A 163 -24.13 -4.54 11.71
N THR A 164 -24.62 -4.76 12.92
CA THR A 164 -24.14 -5.85 13.77
C THR A 164 -24.83 -7.20 13.49
N ARG A 165 -25.85 -7.26 12.65
CA ARG A 165 -26.63 -8.49 12.45
C ARG A 165 -25.91 -9.48 11.53
N PRO A 166 -26.00 -10.80 11.78
CA PRO A 166 -25.38 -11.81 10.91
C PRO A 166 -25.77 -11.66 9.44
N GLY A 167 -24.77 -11.57 8.57
CA GLY A 167 -24.95 -11.41 7.12
C GLY A 167 -25.07 -9.97 6.64
N TYR A 168 -25.25 -8.99 7.54
CA TYR A 168 -25.17 -7.55 7.23
C TYR A 168 -23.88 -6.89 7.73
N ASN A 169 -23.16 -7.57 8.61
CA ASN A 169 -21.89 -7.17 9.21
C ASN A 169 -20.66 -7.34 8.29
N ILE A 170 -20.83 -7.09 6.99
CA ILE A 170 -19.78 -7.28 5.97
C ILE A 170 -18.99 -5.99 5.68
N SER A 171 -19.62 -4.82 5.78
CA SER A 171 -18.97 -3.52 5.63
C SER A 171 -18.63 -2.92 6.99
N SER A 172 -17.49 -2.23 7.08
CA SER A 172 -17.11 -1.47 8.27
C SER A 172 -17.87 -0.17 8.38
N LEU A 173 -17.94 0.34 9.60
CA LEU A 173 -18.53 1.63 9.91
C LEU A 173 -17.83 2.80 9.15
N PRO A 174 -16.48 2.90 9.09
CA PRO A 174 -15.82 3.93 8.27
C PRO A 174 -16.19 3.87 6.79
N SER A 175 -16.17 2.68 6.18
CA SER A 175 -16.51 2.52 4.75
C SER A 175 -17.94 2.96 4.47
N HIS A 176 -18.87 2.63 5.38
CA HIS A 176 -20.25 3.09 5.32
C HIS A 176 -20.35 4.62 5.43
N MET A 177 -19.76 5.24 6.44
CA MET A 177 -19.80 6.70 6.64
C MET A 177 -19.22 7.48 5.45
N LEU A 178 -18.12 6.98 4.87
CA LEU A 178 -17.49 7.58 3.69
C LEU A 178 -18.35 7.43 2.44
N LEU A 179 -18.94 6.25 2.22
CA LEU A 179 -19.83 6.00 1.10
C LEU A 179 -21.11 6.84 1.20
N THR A 180 -21.70 6.95 2.39
CA THR A 180 -22.85 7.82 2.67
C THR A 180 -22.52 9.27 2.33
N SER A 181 -21.35 9.79 2.71
CA SER A 181 -20.93 11.15 2.34
C SER A 181 -20.72 11.34 0.84
N ALA A 182 -20.05 10.39 0.17
CA ALA A 182 -19.86 10.44 -1.28
C ALA A 182 -21.21 10.41 -2.03
N ILE A 183 -22.15 9.58 -1.57
CA ILE A 183 -23.50 9.50 -2.12
C ILE A 183 -24.26 10.81 -1.87
N GLN A 184 -24.22 11.34 -0.65
CA GLN A 184 -24.86 12.61 -0.30
C GLN A 184 -24.36 13.76 -1.19
N TRP A 185 -23.05 13.83 -1.42
CA TRP A 185 -22.44 14.81 -2.32
C TRP A 185 -23.00 14.71 -3.75
N GLY A 186 -23.15 13.49 -4.30
CA GLY A 186 -23.70 13.31 -5.63
C GLY A 186 -25.22 13.56 -5.74
N LEU A 187 -25.97 13.38 -4.65
CA LEU A 187 -27.41 13.63 -4.59
C LEU A 187 -27.76 15.13 -4.49
N GLN A 188 -26.92 15.94 -3.83
CA GLN A 188 -27.22 17.35 -3.58
C GLN A 188 -26.25 18.30 -4.28
N GLN A 189 -26.76 18.96 -5.32
CA GLN A 189 -25.91 19.60 -6.35
C GLN A 189 -25.86 21.12 -6.22
N GLU A 190 -26.85 21.71 -5.58
CA GLU A 190 -26.97 23.15 -5.36
C GLU A 190 -27.30 23.40 -3.88
N GLY A 191 -26.37 24.03 -3.16
CA GLY A 191 -26.60 24.40 -1.77
C GLY A 191 -25.36 25.00 -1.12
N ALA A 192 -25.55 26.14 -0.47
CA ALA A 192 -24.53 26.73 0.41
C ALA A 192 -24.08 25.76 1.54
N ASP A 193 -24.91 24.76 1.86
CA ASP A 193 -24.73 23.82 2.97
C ASP A 193 -23.93 22.55 2.58
N LEU A 194 -23.44 22.39 1.35
CA LEU A 194 -22.76 21.15 0.92
C LEU A 194 -21.64 20.68 1.89
N PRO A 195 -20.71 21.54 2.37
CA PRO A 195 -19.67 21.11 3.30
C PRO A 195 -20.24 20.66 4.66
N ILE A 196 -21.34 21.27 5.10
CA ILE A 196 -22.03 20.98 6.36
C ILE A 196 -22.69 19.61 6.27
N LEU A 197 -23.34 19.33 5.14
CA LEU A 197 -24.05 18.07 4.92
C LEU A 197 -23.09 16.92 4.68
N ARG A 198 -21.95 17.16 4.02
CA ARG A 198 -20.85 16.20 3.95
C ARG A 198 -20.29 15.89 5.33
N LEU A 199 -19.96 16.91 6.13
CA LEU A 199 -19.47 16.71 7.50
C LEU A 199 -20.49 15.95 8.36
N ALA A 200 -21.77 16.31 8.25
CA ALA A 200 -22.85 15.61 8.92
C ALA A 200 -22.95 14.15 8.48
N SER A 201 -22.82 13.86 7.18
CA SER A 201 -22.87 12.51 6.61
C SER A 201 -21.66 11.67 7.03
N VAL A 202 -20.45 12.22 7.05
CA VAL A 202 -19.26 11.49 7.52
C VAL A 202 -19.35 11.20 9.02
N LEU A 203 -20.15 11.93 9.81
CA LEU A 203 -20.22 11.75 11.27
C LEU A 203 -21.58 11.24 11.79
N HIS A 204 -22.56 10.99 10.93
CA HIS A 204 -23.95 10.70 11.34
C HIS A 204 -24.04 9.48 12.28
N ASP A 205 -23.24 8.46 11.97
CA ASP A 205 -23.23 7.17 12.64
C ASP A 205 -22.03 6.96 13.57
N VAL A 206 -21.25 8.02 13.87
CA VAL A 206 -20.08 7.93 14.77
C VAL A 206 -20.47 7.38 16.16
N GLY A 207 -21.71 7.59 16.60
CA GLY A 207 -22.25 7.05 17.85
C GLY A 207 -22.29 5.52 17.90
N LYS A 208 -22.30 4.82 16.74
CA LYS A 208 -22.25 3.35 16.67
C LYS A 208 -20.95 2.79 17.24
N ILE A 209 -19.88 3.57 17.29
CA ILE A 209 -18.63 3.18 17.97
C ILE A 209 -18.95 2.77 19.41
N LYS A 210 -19.67 3.61 20.15
CA LYS A 210 -20.00 3.39 21.56
C LYS A 210 -21.25 2.54 21.78
N ASP A 211 -22.33 2.87 21.08
CA ASP A 211 -23.61 2.19 21.26
C ASP A 211 -24.38 2.11 19.95
N TYR A 212 -24.29 0.96 19.29
CA TYR A 212 -24.91 0.73 17.99
C TYR A 212 -26.45 0.70 18.05
N LYS A 213 -27.06 0.41 19.23
CA LYS A 213 -28.52 0.39 19.40
C LYS A 213 -29.11 1.80 19.53
N ASN A 214 -28.43 2.66 20.28
CA ASN A 214 -28.84 4.05 20.52
C ASN A 214 -27.86 5.03 19.87
N HIS A 215 -27.44 4.75 18.63
CA HIS A 215 -26.34 5.45 18.01
C HIS A 215 -26.62 6.94 17.81
N VAL A 216 -27.87 7.35 17.62
CA VAL A 216 -28.28 8.77 17.58
C VAL A 216 -27.90 9.49 18.87
N LYS A 217 -28.16 8.87 20.04
CA LYS A 217 -27.77 9.42 21.34
C LYS A 217 -26.24 9.42 21.51
N GLY A 218 -25.58 8.37 21.01
CA GLY A 218 -24.11 8.31 20.96
C GLY A 218 -23.49 9.43 20.12
N THR A 219 -24.07 9.71 18.95
CA THR A 219 -23.66 10.80 18.05
C THR A 219 -23.88 12.15 18.74
N GLU A 220 -24.99 12.34 19.45
CA GLU A 220 -25.21 13.53 20.25
C GLU A 220 -24.16 13.71 21.36
N GLU A 221 -23.85 12.65 22.10
CA GLU A 221 -22.82 12.69 23.13
C GLU A 221 -21.45 13.04 22.54
N PHE A 222 -21.10 12.43 21.41
CA PHE A 222 -19.86 12.71 20.67
C PHE A 222 -19.74 14.19 20.32
N PHE A 223 -20.76 14.77 19.69
CA PHE A 223 -20.75 16.19 19.34
C PHE A 223 -20.70 17.08 20.58
N ASN A 224 -21.47 16.77 21.63
CA ASN A 224 -21.43 17.54 22.87
C ASN A 224 -20.05 17.54 23.52
N ARG A 225 -19.31 16.43 23.45
CA ARG A 225 -17.93 16.33 23.94
C ARG A 225 -16.95 17.09 23.05
N LEU A 226 -17.10 16.97 21.72
CA LEU A 226 -16.31 17.74 20.76
C LEU A 226 -16.47 19.25 20.99
N MET A 227 -17.71 19.75 21.04
CA MET A 227 -18.03 21.17 21.24
C MET A 227 -17.50 21.75 22.55
N LYS A 228 -17.31 20.93 23.59
CA LYS A 228 -16.69 21.34 24.86
C LYS A 228 -15.17 21.55 24.74
N LYS A 229 -14.52 20.86 23.80
CA LYS A 229 -13.07 20.97 23.57
C LYS A 229 -12.70 22.00 22.51
N LEU A 230 -13.64 22.44 21.68
CA LEU A 230 -13.39 23.44 20.64
C LEU A 230 -13.02 24.80 21.24
N GLN A 231 -11.91 25.36 20.77
CA GLN A 231 -11.43 26.70 21.06
C GLN A 231 -11.30 27.48 19.75
N VAL A 232 -12.45 27.68 19.08
CA VAL A 232 -12.55 28.31 17.75
C VAL A 232 -13.48 29.52 17.77
N SER A 233 -13.37 30.37 16.74
CA SER A 233 -14.26 31.50 16.51
C SER A 233 -15.75 31.13 16.54
N GLU A 234 -16.59 32.03 17.06
CA GLU A 234 -18.02 31.80 17.25
C GLU A 234 -18.74 31.45 15.94
N ASP A 235 -18.40 32.11 14.85
CA ASP A 235 -18.98 31.81 13.53
C ASP A 235 -18.63 30.40 13.04
N PHE A 236 -17.37 29.96 13.23
CA PHE A 236 -16.97 28.61 12.84
C PHE A 236 -17.63 27.56 13.74
N ARG A 237 -17.67 27.81 15.05
CA ARG A 237 -18.40 26.97 16.01
C ARG A 237 -19.86 26.79 15.62
N ARG A 238 -20.57 27.87 15.22
CA ARG A 238 -21.96 27.81 14.77
C ARG A 238 -22.16 26.92 13.53
N GLN A 239 -21.20 26.91 12.59
CA GLN A 239 -21.26 26.00 11.44
C GLN A 239 -21.13 24.53 11.86
N LEU A 240 -20.23 24.24 12.80
CA LEU A 240 -20.03 22.88 13.33
C LEU A 240 -21.27 22.41 14.13
N GLU A 241 -21.88 23.29 14.91
CA GLU A 241 -23.13 23.02 15.63
C GLU A 241 -24.29 22.73 14.66
N TYR A 242 -24.34 23.46 13.54
CA TYR A 242 -25.34 23.20 12.49
C TYR A 242 -25.10 21.84 11.80
N ALA A 243 -23.85 21.47 11.51
CA ALA A 243 -23.51 20.13 11.02
C ALA A 243 -23.90 19.04 12.02
N ALA A 244 -23.63 19.25 13.30
CA ALA A 244 -24.05 18.33 14.37
C ALA A 244 -25.58 18.17 14.42
N GLN A 245 -26.34 19.26 14.27
CA GLN A 245 -27.80 19.18 14.24
C GLN A 245 -28.32 18.38 13.03
N LYS A 246 -27.71 18.56 11.85
CA LYS A 246 -28.04 17.76 10.67
C LYS A 246 -27.70 16.29 10.86
N ALA A 247 -26.55 15.97 11.45
CA ALA A 247 -26.17 14.61 11.79
C ALA A 247 -27.13 13.96 12.80
N LYS A 248 -27.66 14.72 13.77
CA LYS A 248 -28.63 14.19 14.76
C LYS A 248 -30.00 13.86 14.19
N THR A 249 -30.41 14.54 13.12
CA THR A 249 -31.78 14.48 12.59
C THR A 249 -31.95 13.55 11.39
N HIS A 250 -30.94 12.73 11.07
CA HIS A 250 -30.93 11.88 9.86
C HIS A 250 -31.93 10.71 9.84
N HIS A 251 -32.67 10.46 10.94
CA HIS A 251 -33.78 9.49 10.99
C HIS A 251 -35.17 10.16 10.93
N GLN A 252 -35.23 11.47 10.67
CA GLN A 252 -36.49 12.21 10.65
C GLN A 252 -37.20 12.17 9.28
N GLY A 253 -36.58 11.59 8.24
CA GLY A 253 -37.27 10.99 7.10
C GLY A 253 -37.45 11.87 5.86
N GLU A 254 -36.77 13.02 5.76
CA GLU A 254 -36.98 13.97 4.64
C GLU A 254 -35.69 14.61 4.10
N GLY A 255 -34.49 14.16 4.53
CA GLY A 255 -33.19 14.76 4.18
C GLY A 255 -32.40 14.08 3.06
N TYR A 256 -31.45 14.80 2.45
CA TYR A 256 -30.45 14.21 1.54
C TYR A 256 -29.53 13.20 2.23
N ILE A 257 -29.27 13.39 3.53
CA ILE A 257 -28.46 12.48 4.34
C ILE A 257 -29.20 11.14 4.48
N ASP A 258 -30.48 11.16 4.84
CA ASP A 258 -31.33 9.98 5.03
C ASP A 258 -31.36 9.13 3.75
N ARG A 259 -31.55 9.78 2.59
CA ARG A 259 -31.51 9.09 1.29
C ARG A 259 -30.15 8.49 0.98
N ALA A 260 -29.07 9.17 1.36
CA ALA A 260 -27.73 8.69 1.13
C ALA A 260 -27.37 7.51 2.03
N ASP A 261 -27.74 7.57 3.31
CA ASP A 261 -27.61 6.46 4.27
C ASP A 261 -28.44 5.26 3.81
N ASP A 262 -29.68 5.46 3.39
CA ASP A 262 -30.52 4.40 2.83
C ASP A 262 -29.83 3.71 1.65
N MET A 263 -29.28 4.47 0.69
CA MET A 263 -28.58 3.91 -0.46
C MET A 263 -27.29 3.18 -0.08
N ALA A 264 -26.46 3.75 0.81
CA ALA A 264 -25.26 3.10 1.32
C ALA A 264 -25.61 1.81 2.07
N SER A 265 -26.59 1.86 2.96
CA SER A 265 -27.16 0.72 3.69
C SER A 265 -27.70 -0.35 2.73
N MET A 266 -28.36 0.02 1.63
CA MET A 266 -28.83 -0.93 0.62
C MET A 266 -27.67 -1.66 -0.08
N MET A 267 -26.55 -0.97 -0.31
CA MET A 267 -25.33 -1.58 -0.85
C MET A 267 -24.70 -2.54 0.16
N ASP A 268 -24.55 -2.09 1.41
CA ASP A 268 -23.89 -2.85 2.47
C ASP A 268 -24.68 -4.09 2.89
N ARG A 269 -26.01 -4.02 2.90
CA ARG A 269 -26.91 -5.10 3.34
C ARG A 269 -27.34 -6.04 2.21
N ILE A 270 -26.98 -5.75 0.95
CA ILE A 270 -27.46 -6.48 -0.23
C ILE A 270 -29.00 -6.53 -0.18
N ASP A 271 -29.63 -5.35 -0.20
CA ASP A 271 -31.07 -5.22 0.10
C ASP A 271 -31.94 -5.99 -0.92
N PRO A 272 -32.87 -6.86 -0.47
CA PRO A 272 -33.78 -7.59 -1.34
C PRO A 272 -34.68 -6.72 -2.22
N LYS A 273 -34.91 -5.45 -1.88
CA LYS A 273 -35.64 -4.50 -2.73
C LYS A 273 -34.97 -4.31 -4.09
N ASN A 274 -33.63 -4.34 -4.10
CA ASN A 274 -32.85 -4.26 -5.34
C ASN A 274 -32.48 -5.65 -5.88
N ASN A 275 -32.37 -6.65 -5.00
CA ASN A 275 -31.97 -8.00 -5.37
C ASN A 275 -32.82 -9.09 -4.66
N PRO A 276 -34.07 -9.32 -5.09
CA PRO A 276 -35.03 -10.17 -4.36
C PRO A 276 -34.56 -11.62 -4.16
N GLU A 277 -33.79 -12.14 -5.12
CA GLU A 277 -33.31 -13.54 -5.13
C GLU A 277 -32.17 -13.82 -4.14
N ILE A 278 -31.52 -12.78 -3.61
CA ILE A 278 -30.29 -12.87 -2.81
C ILE A 278 -30.36 -12.09 -1.49
N GLY A 279 -31.55 -11.73 -1.00
CA GLY A 279 -31.69 -11.10 0.30
C GLY A 279 -31.30 -12.03 1.45
N VAL A 280 -30.60 -11.51 2.47
CA VAL A 280 -30.13 -12.27 3.65
C VAL A 280 -31.24 -13.07 4.34
N LYS A 281 -32.45 -12.52 4.48
CA LYS A 281 -33.59 -13.24 5.08
C LYS A 281 -34.01 -14.48 4.28
N ASN A 282 -33.90 -14.44 2.95
CA ASN A 282 -34.17 -15.60 2.10
C ASN A 282 -33.07 -16.65 2.26
N ILE A 283 -31.81 -16.21 2.35
CA ILE A 283 -30.67 -17.10 2.62
C ILE A 283 -30.79 -17.80 3.97
N LEU A 284 -31.20 -17.08 5.02
CA LEU A 284 -31.45 -17.67 6.33
C LEU A 284 -32.50 -18.78 6.31
N LYS A 285 -33.59 -18.57 5.56
CA LYS A 285 -34.65 -19.59 5.35
C LYS A 285 -34.11 -20.80 4.60
N GLU A 286 -33.34 -20.59 3.52
CA GLU A 286 -32.71 -21.66 2.75
C GLU A 286 -31.73 -22.50 3.58
N LEU A 287 -30.96 -21.86 4.47
CA LEU A 287 -29.98 -22.52 5.32
C LEU A 287 -30.58 -23.13 6.60
N GLY A 288 -31.87 -22.94 6.87
CA GLY A 288 -32.54 -23.44 8.07
C GLY A 288 -32.08 -22.74 9.37
N LEU A 289 -31.54 -21.53 9.30
CA LEU A 289 -31.02 -20.76 10.44
C LEU A 289 -32.16 -20.00 11.17
N ASN A 290 -33.13 -20.76 11.69
CA ASN A 290 -34.38 -20.23 12.24
C ASN A 290 -34.19 -19.34 13.48
N GLU A 291 -33.20 -19.62 14.32
CA GLU A 291 -32.92 -18.80 15.51
C GLU A 291 -32.53 -17.36 15.13
N VAL A 292 -31.57 -17.21 14.22
CA VAL A 292 -31.13 -15.91 13.69
C VAL A 292 -32.24 -15.23 12.90
N LEU A 293 -32.98 -15.99 12.08
CA LEU A 293 -34.12 -15.48 11.33
C LEU A 293 -35.19 -14.88 12.27
N ASN A 294 -35.54 -15.58 13.35
CA ASN A 294 -36.52 -15.10 14.32
C ASN A 294 -36.08 -13.80 14.99
N CYS A 295 -34.81 -13.67 15.36
CA CYS A 295 -34.27 -12.42 15.89
C CYS A 295 -34.35 -11.28 14.84
N MET A 296 -34.01 -11.56 13.59
CA MET A 296 -34.04 -10.58 12.50
C MET A 296 -35.45 -10.16 12.08
N GLU A 297 -36.44 -11.04 12.19
CA GLU A 297 -37.85 -10.72 11.91
C GLU A 297 -38.44 -9.83 13.00
N LYS A 298 -38.05 -10.02 14.27
CA LYS A 298 -38.44 -9.15 15.39
C LYS A 298 -37.72 -7.81 15.41
N SER A 299 -36.66 -7.64 14.61
CA SER A 299 -35.75 -6.48 14.67
C SER A 299 -35.23 -6.22 16.08
N ASP A 300 -35.01 -7.31 16.83
CA ASP A 300 -34.64 -7.29 18.24
C ASP A 300 -33.12 -7.46 18.37
N PHE A 301 -32.44 -6.35 18.69
CA PHE A 301 -30.99 -6.37 18.91
C PHE A 301 -30.60 -7.10 20.19
N ASP A 302 -31.47 -7.18 21.20
CA ASP A 302 -31.20 -7.95 22.41
C ASP A 302 -31.21 -9.45 22.08
N CYS A 303 -32.09 -9.89 21.18
CA CYS A 303 -32.11 -11.27 20.68
C CYS A 303 -30.79 -11.63 19.99
N ILE A 304 -30.25 -10.74 19.15
CA ILE A 304 -28.97 -10.95 18.45
C ILE A 304 -27.78 -10.94 19.41
N ASP A 305 -27.71 -9.98 20.34
CA ASP A 305 -26.63 -9.90 21.32
C ASP A 305 -26.55 -11.14 22.22
N ASN A 306 -27.69 -11.77 22.49
CA ASN A 306 -27.76 -12.96 23.34
C ASN A 306 -27.50 -14.27 22.57
N LEU A 307 -27.27 -14.23 21.26
CA LEU A 307 -26.85 -15.43 20.52
C LEU A 307 -25.48 -15.89 21.04
N LYS A 308 -25.26 -17.21 21.05
CA LYS A 308 -23.94 -17.75 21.34
C LYS A 308 -22.95 -17.29 20.27
N GLU A 309 -21.72 -16.96 20.69
CA GLU A 309 -20.64 -16.49 19.82
C GLU A 309 -20.44 -17.38 18.58
N ASP A 310 -20.29 -18.70 18.79
CA ASP A 310 -20.14 -19.67 17.70
C ASP A 310 -21.32 -19.64 16.72
N VAL A 311 -22.54 -19.48 17.22
CA VAL A 311 -23.75 -19.42 16.38
C VAL A 311 -23.74 -18.17 15.52
N TYR A 312 -23.36 -17.01 16.08
CA TYR A 312 -23.27 -15.76 15.34
C TYR A 312 -22.19 -15.80 14.26
N LYS A 313 -20.99 -16.26 14.60
CA LYS A 313 -19.86 -16.35 13.68
C LYS A 313 -20.16 -17.34 12.55
N ASP A 314 -20.60 -18.56 12.89
CA ASP A 314 -20.93 -19.60 11.92
C ASP A 314 -22.09 -19.18 11.00
N SER A 315 -23.15 -18.56 11.55
CA SER A 315 -24.26 -18.06 10.74
C SER A 315 -23.81 -16.99 9.75
N THR A 316 -22.99 -16.03 10.20
CA THR A 316 -22.46 -14.97 9.32
C THR A 316 -21.67 -15.56 8.15
N VAL A 317 -20.74 -16.48 8.43
CA VAL A 317 -19.91 -17.13 7.40
C VAL A 317 -20.75 -17.96 6.43
N LYS A 318 -21.72 -18.74 6.94
CA LYS A 318 -22.62 -19.55 6.10
C LYS A 318 -23.49 -18.67 5.18
N ILE A 319 -24.03 -17.57 5.69
CA ILE A 319 -24.82 -16.62 4.90
C ILE A 319 -23.95 -16.02 3.79
N PHE A 320 -22.75 -15.54 4.12
CA PHE A 320 -21.84 -14.94 3.13
C PHE A 320 -21.49 -15.90 2.01
N ARG A 321 -21.08 -17.14 2.33
CA ARG A 321 -20.77 -18.17 1.32
C ARG A 321 -21.92 -18.42 0.37
N ARG A 322 -23.13 -18.53 0.92
CA ARG A 322 -24.34 -18.76 0.12
C ARG A 322 -24.66 -17.57 -0.78
N LEU A 323 -24.47 -16.33 -0.30
CA LEU A 323 -24.58 -15.13 -1.13
C LEU A 323 -23.55 -15.15 -2.28
N GLU A 324 -22.29 -15.43 -1.97
CA GLU A 324 -21.20 -15.52 -2.94
C GLU A 324 -21.51 -16.54 -4.06
N GLU A 325 -21.99 -17.73 -3.69
CA GLU A 325 -22.41 -18.76 -4.64
C GLU A 325 -23.54 -18.30 -5.56
N LYS A 326 -24.57 -17.62 -5.01
CA LYS A 326 -25.68 -17.12 -5.82
C LYS A 326 -25.21 -16.05 -6.80
N PHE A 327 -24.38 -15.10 -6.36
CA PHE A 327 -23.78 -14.09 -7.25
C PHE A 327 -22.97 -14.72 -8.38
N LYS A 328 -22.13 -15.71 -8.08
CA LYS A 328 -21.35 -16.43 -9.10
C LYS A 328 -22.24 -17.08 -10.16
N LYS A 329 -23.38 -17.67 -9.77
CA LYS A 329 -24.34 -18.29 -10.71
C LYS A 329 -25.02 -17.24 -11.59
N MET A 330 -25.41 -16.09 -11.03
CA MET A 330 -26.07 -15.01 -11.77
C MET A 330 -25.16 -14.35 -12.83
N ARG A 331 -23.84 -14.29 -12.60
CA ARG A 331 -22.86 -13.67 -13.52
C ARG A 331 -22.57 -14.45 -14.82
N SER A 332 -23.15 -15.64 -14.99
CA SER A 332 -22.89 -16.51 -16.15
C SER A 332 -23.58 -16.08 -17.46
N GLN A 333 -24.23 -14.92 -17.49
CA GLN A 333 -24.91 -14.36 -18.65
C GLN A 333 -24.25 -13.06 -19.10
N GLU A 334 -23.91 -12.94 -20.39
CA GLU A 334 -23.47 -11.65 -20.96
C GLU A 334 -24.60 -10.64 -20.82
N LEU A 335 -24.39 -9.62 -19.98
CA LEU A 335 -25.33 -8.53 -19.80
C LEU A 335 -24.94 -7.37 -20.73
N PRO A 336 -25.91 -6.72 -21.41
CA PRO A 336 -25.64 -5.51 -22.16
C PRO A 336 -25.14 -4.39 -21.22
N LEU A 337 -24.24 -3.55 -21.74
CA LEU A 337 -23.74 -2.37 -21.02
C LEU A 337 -24.90 -1.48 -20.58
N ARG A 338 -24.82 -0.96 -19.36
CA ARG A 338 -25.91 -0.24 -18.71
C ARG A 338 -25.90 1.24 -19.06
N ASP A 339 -27.09 1.85 -19.15
CA ASP A 339 -27.21 3.27 -19.47
C ASP A 339 -26.77 4.17 -18.31
N VAL A 340 -25.56 4.71 -18.40
CA VAL A 340 -24.98 5.68 -17.46
C VAL A 340 -25.73 7.03 -17.42
N LYS A 341 -26.65 7.31 -18.35
CA LYS A 341 -27.49 8.53 -18.31
C LYS A 341 -28.70 8.39 -17.38
N ALA A 342 -29.07 7.15 -17.03
CA ALA A 342 -30.13 6.84 -16.08
C ALA A 342 -29.65 6.88 -14.60
N THR A 343 -28.38 7.21 -14.37
CA THR A 343 -27.76 7.23 -13.04
C THR A 343 -27.79 8.62 -12.41
N SER A 344 -27.66 8.66 -11.09
CA SER A 344 -27.28 9.85 -10.32
C SER A 344 -25.77 9.89 -10.12
N MET A 345 -25.10 8.75 -9.99
CA MET A 345 -23.64 8.69 -9.85
C MET A 345 -23.07 7.50 -10.59
N ASN A 346 -21.83 7.68 -11.05
CA ASN A 346 -21.03 6.67 -11.70
C ASN A 346 -19.71 6.48 -10.97
N LEU A 347 -19.09 5.32 -11.18
CA LEU A 347 -17.75 5.01 -10.74
C LEU A 347 -16.81 5.05 -11.95
N LEU A 348 -15.83 5.94 -11.91
CA LEU A 348 -14.74 6.04 -12.87
C LEU A 348 -13.60 5.11 -12.42
N TYR A 349 -13.14 4.25 -13.32
CA TYR A 349 -11.94 3.43 -13.13
C TYR A 349 -10.84 3.94 -14.06
N VAL A 350 -9.70 4.33 -13.47
CA VAL A 350 -8.51 4.75 -14.22
C VAL A 350 -7.41 3.73 -14.00
N ASP A 351 -6.79 3.24 -15.08
CA ASP A 351 -5.82 2.13 -15.06
C ASP A 351 -4.53 2.52 -15.81
N PHE A 352 -3.39 2.28 -15.18
CA PHE A 352 -2.08 2.42 -15.81
C PHE A 352 -1.77 1.13 -16.58
N GLN A 353 -1.80 1.19 -17.91
CA GLN A 353 -1.56 0.03 -18.75
C GLN A 353 -0.06 -0.23 -18.86
N GLY A 354 0.45 -1.28 -18.21
CA GLY A 354 1.86 -1.71 -18.31
C GLY A 354 2.81 -1.10 -17.28
N VAL A 355 2.38 -0.96 -16.02
CA VAL A 355 3.16 -0.42 -14.87
C VAL A 355 4.61 -0.92 -14.86
N GLN A 356 4.82 -2.23 -14.81
CA GLN A 356 6.16 -2.81 -14.69
C GLN A 356 7.05 -2.49 -15.90
N LYS A 357 6.47 -2.44 -17.11
CA LYS A 357 7.21 -2.08 -18.33
C LYS A 357 7.63 -0.61 -18.31
N PHE A 358 6.76 0.29 -17.86
CA PHE A 358 7.08 1.71 -17.72
C PHE A 358 8.18 1.95 -16.66
N ILE A 359 8.07 1.35 -15.47
CA ILE A 359 9.06 1.51 -14.41
C ILE A 359 10.41 0.92 -14.84
N ASN A 360 10.41 -0.30 -15.39
CA ASN A 360 11.63 -0.97 -15.84
C ASN A 360 12.23 -0.36 -17.12
N TYR A 361 11.63 0.68 -17.71
CA TYR A 361 12.22 1.42 -18.82
C TYR A 361 13.46 2.22 -18.40
N PHE A 362 13.58 2.59 -17.12
CA PHE A 362 14.62 3.49 -16.62
C PHE A 362 15.78 2.72 -15.95
N PRO A 363 17.02 2.82 -16.47
CA PRO A 363 18.15 2.06 -15.93
C PRO A 363 18.77 2.66 -14.66
N LYS A 364 18.56 3.97 -14.42
CA LYS A 364 19.07 4.65 -13.23
C LYS A 364 18.06 4.59 -12.10
N LEU A 365 18.51 4.21 -10.90
CA LEU A 365 17.64 4.03 -9.74
C LEU A 365 16.82 5.29 -9.39
N LYS A 366 17.40 6.49 -9.54
CA LYS A 366 16.69 7.75 -9.27
C LYS A 366 15.52 7.98 -10.23
N ASP A 367 15.69 7.63 -11.51
CA ASP A 367 14.66 7.81 -12.53
C ASP A 367 13.59 6.71 -12.37
N LEU A 368 14.01 5.48 -12.04
CA LEU A 368 13.13 4.36 -11.72
C LEU A 368 12.23 4.65 -10.51
N ALA A 369 12.80 5.16 -9.42
CA ALA A 369 12.03 5.57 -8.23
C ALA A 369 11.01 6.68 -8.56
N THR A 370 11.38 7.60 -9.45
CA THR A 370 10.49 8.68 -9.91
C THR A 370 9.37 8.14 -10.78
N ALA A 371 9.68 7.21 -11.69
CA ALA A 371 8.70 6.52 -12.52
C ALA A 371 7.68 5.75 -11.67
N SER A 372 8.13 5.10 -10.58
CA SER A 372 7.25 4.43 -9.64
C SER A 372 6.27 5.39 -8.96
N PHE A 373 6.71 6.58 -8.57
CA PHE A 373 5.82 7.63 -8.04
C PHE A 373 4.82 8.12 -9.10
N LEU A 374 5.27 8.28 -10.35
CA LEU A 374 4.43 8.78 -11.43
C LEU A 374 3.27 7.84 -11.75
N VAL A 375 3.44 6.52 -11.61
CA VAL A 375 2.37 5.55 -11.85
C VAL A 375 1.14 5.87 -11.01
N ASP A 376 1.29 6.00 -9.69
CA ASP A 376 0.18 6.33 -8.81
C ASP A 376 -0.31 7.77 -9.02
N PHE A 377 0.60 8.71 -9.28
CA PHE A 377 0.24 10.12 -9.53
C PHE A 377 -0.67 10.26 -10.76
N LEU A 378 -0.34 9.58 -11.86
CA LEU A 378 -1.05 9.69 -13.13
C LEU A 378 -2.42 9.02 -13.12
N VAL A 379 -2.66 8.03 -12.25
CA VAL A 379 -3.97 7.37 -12.12
C VAL A 379 -4.83 7.92 -10.99
N SER A 380 -4.24 8.54 -9.97
CA SER A 380 -4.98 9.09 -8.83
C SER A 380 -5.03 10.62 -8.86
N THR A 381 -3.88 11.28 -8.67
CA THR A 381 -3.79 12.71 -8.38
C THR A 381 -4.10 13.55 -9.61
N LEU A 382 -3.55 13.19 -10.77
CA LEU A 382 -3.81 13.88 -12.03
C LEU A 382 -5.32 13.81 -12.41
N PRO A 383 -5.97 12.64 -12.48
CA PRO A 383 -7.40 12.55 -12.72
C PRO A 383 -8.23 13.29 -11.68
N PHE A 384 -7.87 13.22 -10.39
CA PHE A 384 -8.58 13.92 -9.33
C PHE A 384 -8.57 15.44 -9.55
N VAL A 385 -7.40 16.03 -9.85
CA VAL A 385 -7.27 17.47 -10.12
C VAL A 385 -8.04 17.89 -11.38
N ILE A 386 -7.98 17.09 -12.44
CA ILE A 386 -8.71 17.35 -13.69
C ILE A 386 -10.22 17.29 -13.46
N LEU A 387 -10.71 16.27 -12.76
CA LEU A 387 -12.13 16.12 -12.44
C LEU A 387 -12.61 17.24 -11.51
N ASP A 388 -11.82 17.65 -10.52
CA ASP A 388 -12.15 18.80 -9.67
C ASP A 388 -12.26 20.09 -10.49
N ALA A 389 -11.33 20.32 -11.42
CA ALA A 389 -11.39 21.45 -12.34
C ALA A 389 -12.63 21.41 -13.24
N MET A 390 -12.98 20.24 -13.79
CA MET A 390 -14.19 20.04 -14.60
C MET A 390 -15.48 20.33 -13.80
N ILE A 391 -15.57 19.83 -12.56
CA ILE A 391 -16.71 20.09 -11.66
C ILE A 391 -16.85 21.59 -11.36
N ARG A 392 -15.73 22.27 -11.14
CA ARG A 392 -15.66 23.71 -10.90
C ARG A 392 -15.89 24.56 -12.16
N GLY A 393 -15.92 23.94 -13.34
CA GLY A 393 -16.09 24.62 -14.64
C GLY A 393 -14.84 25.31 -15.17
N ILE A 394 -13.67 25.00 -14.63
CA ILE A 394 -12.36 25.54 -15.02
C ILE A 394 -11.92 24.92 -16.36
N GLY A 395 -11.35 25.72 -17.27
CA GLY A 395 -10.78 25.22 -18.53
C GLY A 395 -11.65 25.37 -19.79
N ASN A 396 -12.81 26.05 -19.70
CA ASN A 396 -13.59 26.40 -20.90
C ASN A 396 -13.13 27.77 -21.43
N GLU A 397 -12.59 27.81 -22.63
CA GLU A 397 -12.22 29.05 -23.33
C GLU A 397 -13.37 30.07 -23.29
N GLY A 398 -13.18 31.16 -22.55
CA GLY A 398 -13.89 32.43 -22.76
C GLY A 398 -15.40 32.47 -22.52
N LYS A 399 -16.06 31.37 -22.11
CA LYS A 399 -17.47 31.38 -21.71
C LYS A 399 -17.58 30.81 -20.30
N GLN A 400 -17.73 31.71 -19.33
CA GLN A 400 -18.34 31.41 -18.03
C GLN A 400 -19.83 31.10 -18.26
N GLY A 401 -20.13 30.09 -19.08
CA GLY A 401 -21.49 29.73 -19.49
C GLY A 401 -22.10 28.81 -18.45
N ASP A 402 -23.17 29.27 -17.80
CA ASP A 402 -24.39 28.62 -17.26
C ASP A 402 -24.42 27.12 -16.84
N SER A 403 -23.29 26.41 -16.82
CA SER A 403 -23.17 24.95 -16.67
C SER A 403 -22.14 24.53 -15.62
N ALA A 404 -21.39 25.47 -15.03
CA ALA A 404 -20.52 25.20 -13.90
C ALA A 404 -21.38 24.97 -12.65
N TRP A 405 -21.16 23.87 -11.92
CA TRP A 405 -21.72 23.66 -10.59
C TRP A 405 -21.12 24.70 -9.63
N LYS A 406 -21.64 25.94 -9.66
CA LYS A 406 -21.08 27.10 -8.96
C LYS A 406 -20.89 26.78 -7.47
N GLY A 407 -19.63 26.69 -7.05
CA GLY A 407 -19.26 26.44 -5.65
C GLY A 407 -19.16 24.98 -5.23
N ASN A 408 -19.28 24.02 -6.15
CA ASN A 408 -19.02 22.60 -5.92
C ASN A 408 -17.55 22.24 -6.22
N TYR A 409 -17.11 21.09 -5.73
CA TYR A 409 -15.76 20.55 -5.85
C TYR A 409 -15.78 19.04 -5.65
N LEU A 410 -14.75 18.35 -6.14
CA LEU A 410 -14.59 16.90 -5.95
C LEU A 410 -14.17 16.63 -4.49
N PRO A 411 -14.98 15.95 -3.67
CA PRO A 411 -14.66 15.69 -2.27
C PRO A 411 -13.58 14.60 -2.15
N LEU A 412 -12.85 14.57 -1.04
CA LEU A 412 -11.76 13.61 -0.85
C LEU A 412 -12.26 12.15 -0.82
N GLU A 413 -13.45 11.91 -0.26
CA GLU A 413 -14.13 10.60 -0.19
C GLU A 413 -14.69 10.13 -1.53
N ALA A 414 -14.63 10.95 -2.58
CA ALA A 414 -14.92 10.46 -3.94
C ALA A 414 -13.82 9.50 -4.43
N LEU A 415 -12.57 9.62 -3.94
CA LEU A 415 -11.51 8.67 -4.23
C LEU A 415 -11.68 7.44 -3.32
N LEU A 416 -12.26 6.37 -3.86
CA LEU A 416 -12.49 5.12 -3.15
C LEU A 416 -11.21 4.28 -3.06
N SER A 417 -10.42 4.24 -4.12
CA SER A 417 -9.09 3.60 -4.15
C SER A 417 -8.17 4.32 -5.13
N GLY A 418 -6.85 4.21 -4.98
CA GLY A 418 -5.91 4.94 -5.85
C GLY A 418 -4.47 4.43 -5.93
N TYR A 419 -4.19 3.19 -5.49
CA TYR A 419 -2.83 2.62 -5.39
C TYR A 419 -2.68 1.40 -6.31
N GLY A 420 -1.43 1.04 -6.61
CA GLY A 420 -1.13 -0.13 -7.45
C GLY A 420 -1.45 0.13 -8.92
N GLY A 421 -1.23 1.38 -9.39
CA GLY A 421 -1.43 1.75 -10.78
C GLY A 421 -2.89 1.79 -11.25
N HIS A 422 -3.86 1.91 -10.34
CA HIS A 422 -5.25 2.18 -10.70
C HIS A 422 -5.98 3.03 -9.65
N SER A 423 -7.13 3.59 -10.01
CA SER A 423 -8.01 4.30 -9.08
C SER A 423 -9.49 4.07 -9.36
N MET A 424 -10.31 4.22 -8.31
CA MET A 424 -11.77 4.24 -8.36
C MET A 424 -12.26 5.59 -7.83
N ILE A 425 -12.89 6.39 -8.69
CA ILE A 425 -13.34 7.74 -8.37
C ILE A 425 -14.85 7.86 -8.60
N VAL A 426 -15.61 8.26 -7.59
CA VAL A 426 -17.04 8.58 -7.74
C VAL A 426 -17.17 9.88 -8.51
N VAL A 427 -17.94 9.86 -9.60
CA VAL A 427 -18.22 11.02 -10.44
C VAL A 427 -19.73 11.19 -10.62
N PRO A 428 -20.21 12.44 -10.75
CA PRO A 428 -21.64 12.67 -10.95
C PRO A 428 -22.08 12.21 -12.34
N SER A 429 -23.39 12.03 -12.52
CA SER A 429 -23.94 11.55 -13.80
C SER A 429 -23.86 12.61 -14.91
N PRO A 430 -23.71 12.20 -16.20
CA PRO A 430 -23.87 13.09 -17.35
C PRO A 430 -25.19 13.87 -17.36
N SER A 431 -26.23 13.30 -16.75
CA SER A 431 -27.54 13.95 -16.67
C SER A 431 -27.59 15.11 -15.68
N GLN A 432 -26.59 15.20 -14.81
CA GLN A 432 -26.45 16.22 -13.78
C GLN A 432 -25.36 17.22 -14.13
N ASN A 433 -24.33 16.78 -14.83
CA ASN A 433 -23.34 17.62 -15.49
C ASN A 433 -23.09 17.05 -16.87
N SER A 434 -23.53 17.76 -17.92
CA SER A 434 -23.41 17.29 -19.30
C SER A 434 -21.98 17.01 -19.73
N LYS A 435 -20.98 17.56 -19.02
CA LYS A 435 -19.55 17.35 -19.25
C LYS A 435 -18.96 16.10 -18.60
N MET A 436 -19.76 15.37 -17.81
CA MET A 436 -19.34 14.18 -17.08
C MET A 436 -19.67 12.90 -17.85
N THR A 437 -19.60 12.97 -19.18
CA THR A 437 -19.63 11.79 -20.04
C THR A 437 -18.27 11.09 -20.04
N LEU A 438 -18.27 9.77 -20.31
CA LEU A 438 -17.02 9.02 -20.46
C LEU A 438 -16.12 9.62 -21.55
N GLU A 439 -16.70 10.09 -22.65
CA GLU A 439 -15.96 10.68 -23.78
C GLU A 439 -15.23 11.97 -23.38
N GLU A 440 -15.91 12.87 -22.67
CA GLU A 440 -15.31 14.14 -22.22
C GLU A 440 -14.31 13.93 -21.10
N ILE A 441 -14.62 13.07 -20.10
CA ILE A 441 -13.67 12.74 -19.04
C ILE A 441 -12.40 12.14 -19.65
N ARG A 442 -12.56 11.17 -20.57
CA ARG A 442 -11.43 10.57 -21.28
C ARG A 442 -10.65 11.61 -22.08
N LYS A 443 -11.34 12.48 -22.81
CA LYS A 443 -10.70 13.58 -23.57
C LYS A 443 -9.91 14.49 -22.65
N GLU A 444 -10.45 14.91 -21.52
CA GLU A 444 -9.79 15.85 -20.62
C GLU A 444 -8.57 15.26 -19.93
N ILE A 445 -8.68 14.01 -19.44
CA ILE A 445 -7.56 13.29 -18.83
C ILE A 445 -6.47 13.02 -19.86
N LEU A 446 -6.82 12.42 -21.01
CA LEU A 446 -5.84 11.96 -22.00
C LEU A 446 -5.20 13.10 -22.81
N SER A 447 -5.79 14.29 -22.83
CA SER A 447 -5.18 15.47 -23.49
C SER A 447 -4.19 16.24 -22.60
N SER A 448 -3.85 15.73 -21.42
CA SER A 448 -2.78 16.31 -20.61
C SER A 448 -1.42 16.08 -21.26
N GLU A 449 -0.65 17.15 -21.48
CA GLU A 449 0.65 17.07 -22.17
C GLU A 449 1.67 16.22 -21.40
N ILE A 450 1.50 16.02 -20.09
CA ILE A 450 2.36 15.11 -19.31
C ILE A 450 2.27 13.66 -19.81
N LEU A 451 1.07 13.20 -20.22
CA LEU A 451 0.86 11.85 -20.73
C LEU A 451 1.52 11.69 -22.11
N ASN A 452 1.44 12.72 -22.96
CA ASN A 452 2.12 12.75 -24.25
C ASN A 452 3.64 12.72 -24.09
N ARG A 453 4.20 13.56 -23.21
CA ARG A 453 5.65 13.62 -22.95
C ARG A 453 6.20 12.31 -22.37
N LEU A 454 5.44 11.66 -21.50
CA LEU A 454 5.78 10.35 -20.96
C LEU A 454 5.48 9.21 -21.93
N ASP A 455 4.71 9.48 -22.99
CA ASP A 455 4.18 8.51 -23.93
C ASP A 455 3.53 7.33 -23.19
N VAL A 456 2.50 7.68 -22.43
CA VAL A 456 1.68 6.80 -21.59
C VAL A 456 0.23 7.00 -22.01
N SER A 457 -0.49 5.91 -22.22
CA SER A 457 -1.95 5.92 -22.35
C SER A 457 -2.58 5.31 -21.11
N LEU A 458 -3.65 5.93 -20.61
CA LEU A 458 -4.41 5.44 -19.46
C LEU A 458 -5.70 4.78 -19.93
N GLY A 459 -6.05 3.65 -19.31
CA GLY A 459 -7.39 3.08 -19.43
C GLY A 459 -8.38 3.90 -18.61
N VAL A 460 -9.43 4.43 -19.24
CA VAL A 460 -10.48 5.22 -18.57
C VAL A 460 -11.83 4.58 -18.87
N TYR A 461 -12.50 4.10 -17.83
CA TYR A 461 -13.75 3.33 -17.90
C TYR A 461 -14.77 3.85 -16.90
N LEU A 462 -16.05 3.67 -17.19
CA LEU A 462 -17.14 4.22 -16.38
C LEU A 462 -18.22 3.17 -16.14
N ALA A 463 -18.67 3.01 -14.90
CA ALA A 463 -19.76 2.10 -14.54
C ALA A 463 -20.82 2.80 -13.67
N PRO A 464 -22.10 2.40 -13.74
CA PRO A 464 -23.14 2.90 -12.83
C PRO A 464 -22.84 2.57 -11.36
N LEU A 465 -23.03 3.55 -10.47
CA LEU A 465 -22.93 3.33 -9.00
C LEU A 465 -24.29 3.48 -8.32
N VAL A 466 -25.01 4.57 -8.61
CA VAL A 466 -26.34 4.85 -8.04
C VAL A 466 -27.28 5.38 -9.12
N GLY A 467 -28.47 4.81 -9.20
CA GLY A 467 -29.55 5.12 -10.14
C GLY A 467 -30.42 6.29 -9.68
N LYS A 468 -31.09 6.97 -10.63
CA LYS A 468 -32.03 8.07 -10.30
C LYS A 468 -33.21 7.64 -9.43
N THR A 469 -33.61 6.38 -9.54
CA THR A 469 -34.69 5.78 -8.75
C THR A 469 -34.23 5.26 -7.39
N GLY A 470 -32.98 5.50 -7.00
CA GLY A 470 -32.37 4.95 -5.78
C GLY A 470 -31.89 3.50 -5.90
N LYS A 471 -31.89 2.92 -7.10
CA LYS A 471 -31.23 1.63 -7.35
C LYS A 471 -29.73 1.77 -7.10
N VAL A 472 -29.14 0.83 -6.37
CA VAL A 472 -27.69 0.77 -6.17
C VAL A 472 -27.12 -0.48 -6.84
N TRP A 473 -25.88 -0.39 -7.31
CA TRP A 473 -25.17 -1.51 -7.91
C TRP A 473 -24.09 -2.06 -6.99
N LEU A 474 -23.95 -3.38 -7.00
CA LEU A 474 -23.00 -4.09 -6.15
C LEU A 474 -21.65 -4.24 -6.84
N TYR A 475 -20.59 -4.44 -6.07
CA TYR A 475 -19.22 -4.46 -6.58
C TYR A 475 -19.02 -5.47 -7.73
N PRO A 476 -19.52 -6.72 -7.64
CA PRO A 476 -19.48 -7.67 -8.75
C PRO A 476 -20.01 -7.09 -10.06
N GLU A 477 -21.18 -6.46 -10.01
CA GLU A 477 -21.83 -5.95 -11.22
C GLU A 477 -21.08 -4.75 -11.81
N ILE A 478 -20.54 -3.90 -10.94
CA ILE A 478 -19.70 -2.75 -11.33
C ILE A 478 -18.41 -3.25 -12.00
N TRP A 479 -17.77 -4.27 -11.43
CA TRP A 479 -16.56 -4.86 -11.98
C TRP A 479 -16.79 -5.51 -13.34
N ASP A 480 -17.94 -6.17 -13.54
CA ASP A 480 -18.29 -6.77 -14.83
C ASP A 480 -18.44 -5.69 -15.92
N GLU A 481 -19.10 -4.58 -15.59
CA GLU A 481 -19.26 -3.42 -16.49
C GLU A 481 -17.91 -2.79 -16.86
N ILE A 482 -17.02 -2.60 -15.87
CA ILE A 482 -15.66 -2.10 -16.10
C ILE A 482 -14.87 -3.08 -16.98
N SER A 483 -14.89 -4.36 -16.64
CA SER A 483 -14.14 -5.41 -17.33
C SER A 483 -14.58 -5.56 -18.80
N ALA A 484 -15.88 -5.41 -19.09
CA ALA A 484 -16.41 -5.45 -20.46
C ALA A 484 -15.89 -4.31 -21.36
N GLN A 485 -15.47 -3.19 -20.76
CA GLN A 485 -14.86 -2.05 -21.46
C GLN A 485 -13.35 -2.21 -21.67
N MET A 486 -12.69 -3.10 -20.93
CA MET A 486 -11.23 -3.34 -20.98
C MET A 486 -10.75 -4.17 -22.18
N ARG A 487 -11.57 -4.34 -23.23
CA ARG A 487 -11.25 -5.20 -24.39
C ARG A 487 -9.90 -4.88 -25.05
N ALA A 488 -9.48 -3.61 -25.03
CA ALA A 488 -8.21 -3.16 -25.60
C ALA A 488 -7.02 -3.19 -24.61
N ARG A 489 -7.23 -3.55 -23.33
CA ARG A 489 -6.17 -3.54 -22.30
C ARG A 489 -5.00 -4.45 -22.66
N SER A 490 -5.28 -5.59 -23.31
CA SER A 490 -4.27 -6.54 -23.79
C SER A 490 -3.61 -6.14 -25.10
N SER A 491 -4.13 -5.10 -25.79
CA SER A 491 -3.65 -4.65 -27.11
C SER A 491 -2.58 -3.56 -27.01
N VAL A 492 -2.24 -3.09 -25.82
CA VAL A 492 -1.23 -2.04 -25.61
C VAL A 492 0.15 -2.62 -25.82
N ASP A 493 0.72 -2.34 -26.98
CA ASP A 493 2.08 -2.72 -27.29
C ASP A 493 3.06 -1.66 -26.80
N TRP A 494 3.85 -2.05 -25.80
CA TRP A 494 4.98 -1.26 -25.29
C TRP A 494 6.29 -1.61 -26.02
N SER A 495 6.24 -2.39 -27.10
CA SER A 495 7.43 -2.72 -27.89
C SER A 495 7.99 -1.47 -28.54
N GLU A 496 9.21 -1.11 -28.15
CA GLU A 496 9.95 -0.04 -28.80
C GLU A 496 10.62 -0.62 -30.04
N LYS A 497 10.27 -0.11 -31.22
CA LYS A 497 11.06 -0.41 -32.43
C LYS A 497 12.36 0.36 -32.35
N ILE A 498 13.48 -0.34 -32.50
CA ILE A 498 14.79 0.32 -32.61
C ILE A 498 14.76 1.21 -33.85
N LEU A 499 14.73 2.52 -33.63
CA LEU A 499 14.78 3.51 -34.70
C LEU A 499 16.19 3.50 -35.31
N ALA A 500 16.28 3.62 -36.63
CA ALA A 500 17.51 3.41 -37.41
C ALA A 500 18.72 4.17 -36.83
N VAL A 501 19.85 3.48 -36.72
CA VAL A 501 21.09 3.92 -36.05
C VAL A 501 21.78 5.09 -36.77
N SER A 502 21.43 5.40 -38.03
CA SER A 502 22.22 6.31 -38.87
C SER A 502 21.91 7.81 -38.69
N ASP A 503 20.70 8.21 -38.28
CA ASP A 503 20.25 9.62 -38.42
C ASP A 503 19.98 10.32 -37.08
N HIS A 504 20.00 9.58 -35.96
CA HIS A 504 19.63 10.11 -34.65
C HIS A 504 20.59 9.62 -33.55
N ARG A 505 21.06 10.54 -32.70
CA ARG A 505 21.80 10.17 -31.48
C ARG A 505 20.81 9.52 -30.50
N PRO A 506 21.09 8.31 -29.96
CA PRO A 506 20.23 7.69 -28.97
C PRO A 506 20.27 8.47 -27.64
N CYS A 507 19.19 8.37 -26.87
CA CYS A 507 19.07 8.93 -25.53
C CYS A 507 20.16 8.35 -24.61
N ASP A 508 20.91 9.22 -23.94
CA ASP A 508 21.99 8.84 -23.03
C ASP A 508 21.51 8.07 -21.78
N ASN A 509 20.20 8.03 -21.52
CA ASN A 509 19.62 7.30 -20.40
C ASN A 509 19.06 5.94 -20.81
N CYS A 510 18.03 5.88 -21.67
CA CYS A 510 17.39 4.62 -22.04
C CYS A 510 18.09 3.89 -23.19
N GLY A 511 18.93 4.56 -23.99
CA GLY A 511 19.63 3.95 -25.13
C GLY A 511 18.73 3.53 -26.31
N ILE A 512 17.41 3.70 -26.22
CA ILE A 512 16.43 3.20 -27.21
C ILE A 512 15.90 4.32 -28.09
N ARG A 513 15.37 5.39 -27.49
CA ARG A 513 14.73 6.50 -28.22
C ARG A 513 15.73 7.58 -28.64
N PRO A 514 15.45 8.35 -29.71
CA PRO A 514 16.24 9.52 -30.08
C PRO A 514 16.35 10.53 -28.92
N GLY A 515 17.56 11.03 -28.68
CA GLY A 515 17.80 12.12 -27.74
C GLY A 515 17.37 13.45 -28.37
N THR A 516 16.45 14.16 -27.72
CA THR A 516 15.83 15.40 -28.23
C THR A 516 16.08 16.61 -27.32
N GLU A 517 16.35 16.37 -26.04
CA GLU A 517 16.47 17.41 -25.02
C GLU A 517 17.85 17.34 -24.36
N MET A 518 18.55 18.48 -24.30
CA MET A 518 19.86 18.58 -23.69
C MET A 518 19.73 19.04 -22.23
N ILE A 519 20.14 18.18 -21.28
CA ILE A 519 20.09 18.47 -19.84
C ILE A 519 21.51 18.66 -19.31
N ASP A 520 21.68 19.65 -18.44
CA ASP A 520 22.93 19.91 -17.73
C ASP A 520 23.07 18.94 -16.54
N LYS A 521 24.19 18.20 -16.46
CA LYS A 521 24.53 17.35 -15.30
C LYS A 521 25.35 18.10 -14.24
N GLY A 522 25.58 19.40 -14.41
CA GLY A 522 26.51 20.16 -13.60
C GLY A 522 27.96 19.89 -14.02
N PRO A 523 28.93 19.75 -13.09
CA PRO A 523 30.35 19.63 -13.41
C PRO A 523 30.72 18.45 -14.35
N GLY A 524 29.83 17.46 -14.52
CA GLY A 524 30.01 16.26 -15.34
C GLY A 524 29.57 16.36 -16.81
N GLY A 525 29.21 17.55 -17.31
CA GLY A 525 28.89 17.79 -18.73
C GLY A 525 27.39 17.74 -19.07
N LYS A 526 27.06 17.68 -20.37
CA LYS A 526 25.66 17.67 -20.86
C LYS A 526 25.24 16.26 -21.27
N GLU A 527 24.01 15.87 -20.94
CA GLU A 527 23.36 14.66 -21.46
C GLU A 527 22.26 15.01 -22.47
N ILE A 528 22.08 14.16 -23.47
CA ILE A 528 20.98 14.29 -24.43
C ILE A 528 19.98 13.17 -24.15
N LEU A 529 18.79 13.55 -23.71
CA LEU A 529 17.73 12.63 -23.31
C LEU A 529 16.56 12.69 -24.30
N CYS A 530 15.83 11.58 -24.45
CA CYS A 530 14.52 11.62 -25.09
C CYS A 530 13.51 12.30 -24.17
N THR A 531 12.41 12.82 -24.72
CA THR A 531 11.38 13.56 -23.98
C THR A 531 10.83 12.82 -22.76
N ARG A 532 10.63 11.50 -22.85
CA ARG A 532 10.22 10.66 -21.71
C ARG A 532 11.26 10.69 -20.58
N CYS A 533 12.53 10.43 -20.90
CA CYS A 533 13.61 10.45 -19.91
C CYS A 533 13.88 11.84 -19.36
N ALA A 534 13.77 12.88 -20.18
CA ALA A 534 13.92 14.27 -19.74
C ALA A 534 12.85 14.66 -18.72
N THR A 535 11.58 14.32 -19.00
CA THR A 535 10.44 14.60 -18.11
C THR A 535 10.58 13.88 -16.77
N VAL A 536 10.98 12.60 -16.77
CA VAL A 536 11.25 11.88 -15.50
C VAL A 536 12.46 12.46 -14.77
N ARG A 537 13.52 12.85 -15.50
CA ARG A 537 14.73 13.42 -14.92
C ARG A 537 14.46 14.73 -14.20
N GLU A 538 13.65 15.60 -14.78
CA GLU A 538 13.25 16.88 -14.19
C GLU A 538 12.64 16.71 -12.80
N ILE A 539 11.79 15.67 -12.63
CA ILE A 539 11.06 15.40 -11.38
C ILE A 539 11.93 14.63 -10.37
N SER A 540 12.97 13.94 -10.83
CA SER A 540 13.80 13.06 -9.99
C SER A 540 14.50 13.78 -8.83
N ASN A 541 14.75 15.08 -8.95
CA ASN A 541 15.33 15.88 -7.87
C ASN A 541 14.35 16.15 -6.73
N LEU A 542 13.04 16.12 -7.00
CA LEU A 542 11.99 16.27 -5.99
C LEU A 542 11.48 14.92 -5.45
N ARG A 543 11.45 13.87 -6.30
CA ARG A 543 10.74 12.61 -5.99
C ARG A 543 11.55 11.33 -6.19
N GLY A 544 12.81 11.43 -6.62
CA GLY A 544 13.71 10.29 -6.80
C GLY A 544 14.40 9.85 -5.51
N LEU A 545 15.57 9.26 -5.65
CA LEU A 545 16.38 8.81 -4.50
C LEU A 545 16.97 9.98 -3.70
N THR A 546 17.40 11.04 -4.38
CA THR A 546 18.08 12.18 -3.74
C THR A 546 17.29 12.82 -2.60
N PRO A 547 15.98 13.13 -2.74
CA PRO A 547 15.14 13.60 -1.64
C PRO A 547 15.14 12.70 -0.41
N LYS A 548 15.17 11.36 -0.59
CA LYS A 548 15.15 10.38 0.50
C LYS A 548 16.41 10.44 1.38
N LEU A 549 17.50 10.95 0.82
CA LEU A 549 18.77 11.11 1.53
C LEU A 549 18.84 12.41 2.35
N LYS A 550 17.95 13.38 2.07
CA LYS A 550 17.90 14.70 2.71
C LYS A 550 16.92 14.80 3.87
N VAL A 551 16.22 13.69 4.17
CA VAL A 551 15.23 13.63 5.24
C VAL A 551 15.73 12.80 6.39
N ASN A 552 15.23 13.11 7.57
CA ASN A 552 15.27 12.23 8.71
C ASN A 552 13.96 11.44 8.75
N TYR A 553 14.06 10.16 9.07
CA TYR A 553 12.94 9.24 9.23
C TYR A 553 12.68 9.03 10.71
N LYS A 554 11.41 9.07 11.10
CA LYS A 554 11.01 8.71 12.46
C LYS A 554 10.48 7.29 12.48
N VAL A 555 11.12 6.46 13.30
CA VAL A 555 10.77 5.05 13.49
C VAL A 555 10.68 4.76 14.99
N GLY A 556 9.44 4.59 15.47
CA GLY A 556 9.16 4.62 16.90
C GLY A 556 9.56 5.98 17.49
N ASP A 557 10.29 5.96 18.60
CA ASP A 557 10.74 7.18 19.28
C ASP A 557 12.06 7.73 18.74
N LYS A 558 12.68 7.06 17.75
CA LYS A 558 13.97 7.47 17.19
C LYS A 558 13.81 8.23 15.88
N LEU A 559 14.63 9.26 15.73
CA LEU A 559 14.80 10.00 14.48
C LEU A 559 16.15 9.60 13.88
N ILE A 560 16.13 8.94 12.73
CA ILE A 560 17.32 8.45 12.02
C ILE A 560 17.44 9.15 10.67
N GLY A 561 18.63 9.57 10.29
CA GLY A 561 18.85 10.21 9.01
C GLY A 561 20.34 10.31 8.74
N LEU A 562 20.70 10.58 7.49
CA LEU A 562 22.10 10.73 7.13
C LEU A 562 22.74 11.99 7.74
N GLY A 563 21.93 12.85 8.37
CA GLY A 563 22.37 14.05 9.06
C GLY A 563 23.26 14.89 8.15
N THR A 564 22.68 15.84 7.39
CA THR A 564 23.51 16.90 6.84
C THR A 564 24.13 17.63 8.02
N LYS A 565 25.36 17.24 8.38
CA LYS A 565 26.23 17.94 9.31
C LYS A 565 26.12 19.41 8.94
N SER A 566 25.68 20.21 9.91
CA SER A 566 25.55 21.65 9.83
C SER A 566 26.73 22.26 9.10
N GLU A 567 26.49 23.33 8.35
CA GLU A 567 27.40 24.06 7.44
C GLU A 567 28.73 24.57 8.07
N GLY A 568 29.15 24.08 9.23
CA GLY A 568 30.42 24.40 9.89
C GLY A 568 31.56 23.37 9.72
N ASP A 569 31.29 22.13 9.31
CA ASP A 569 32.31 21.04 9.34
C ASP A 569 32.99 20.74 7.98
N GLY A 570 32.76 21.55 6.94
CA GLY A 570 33.55 21.49 5.69
C GLY A 570 33.46 20.19 4.87
N LYS A 571 32.61 19.22 5.23
CA LYS A 571 32.33 18.00 4.45
C LYS A 571 30.85 17.97 4.03
N SER A 572 30.49 18.76 3.02
CA SER A 572 29.19 18.63 2.35
C SER A 572 29.16 17.34 1.53
N ILE A 573 28.13 16.50 1.70
CA ILE A 573 27.91 15.32 0.86
C ILE A 573 27.70 15.79 -0.58
N ASP A 574 28.58 15.38 -1.50
CA ASP A 574 28.39 15.65 -2.91
C ASP A 574 27.25 14.80 -3.47
N LEU A 575 26.08 15.42 -3.60
CA LEU A 575 24.87 14.78 -4.11
C LEU A 575 25.01 14.29 -5.56
N SER A 576 26.01 14.77 -6.32
CA SER A 576 26.27 14.29 -7.68
C SER A 576 26.89 12.88 -7.66
N VAL A 577 27.86 12.64 -6.78
CA VAL A 577 28.49 11.33 -6.55
C VAL A 577 27.47 10.31 -6.01
N VAL A 578 26.57 10.78 -5.17
CA VAL A 578 25.49 9.98 -4.58
C VAL A 578 24.50 9.45 -5.63
N GLN A 579 24.22 10.25 -6.67
CA GLN A 579 23.26 9.88 -7.71
C GLN A 579 23.79 8.77 -8.63
N GLU A 580 25.10 8.70 -8.84
CA GLU A 580 25.74 7.65 -9.65
C GLU A 580 25.96 6.36 -8.86
N ASN A 581 26.14 6.47 -7.54
CA ASN A 581 26.45 5.35 -6.64
C ASN A 581 25.27 4.91 -5.74
N ALA A 582 24.04 5.20 -6.16
CA ALA A 582 22.80 4.89 -5.43
C ALA A 582 22.74 3.48 -4.81
N MET A 583 23.06 2.43 -5.58
CA MET A 583 23.06 1.05 -5.09
C MET A 583 24.18 0.78 -4.08
N GLN A 584 25.33 1.45 -4.20
CA GLN A 584 26.43 1.33 -3.23
C GLN A 584 26.05 1.94 -1.87
N ILE A 585 25.34 3.07 -1.91
CA ILE A 585 24.82 3.74 -0.71
C ILE A 585 23.83 2.84 0.02
N ILE A 586 22.90 2.22 -0.72
CA ILE A 586 21.92 1.28 -0.14
C ILE A 586 22.62 0.02 0.40
N ALA A 587 23.69 -0.43 -0.26
CA ALA A 587 24.46 -1.58 0.21
C ALA A 587 25.21 -1.36 1.54
N GLY A 588 25.34 -0.11 2.00
CA GLY A 588 26.04 0.25 3.23
C GLY A 588 27.44 0.84 3.02
N THR A 589 27.79 1.24 1.79
CA THR A 589 29.09 1.90 1.54
C THR A 589 29.10 3.29 2.19
N PRO A 590 30.11 3.62 3.02
CA PRO A 590 30.25 4.96 3.59
C PRO A 590 30.38 6.04 2.51
N LEU A 591 29.81 7.22 2.77
CA LEU A 591 29.71 8.33 1.80
C LEU A 591 31.04 9.05 1.55
N ASP A 592 32.06 8.81 2.36
CA ASP A 592 33.35 9.49 2.38
C ASP A 592 34.50 8.68 1.77
N ILE A 593 34.24 7.46 1.29
CA ILE A 593 35.25 6.63 0.62
C ILE A 593 35.50 7.16 -0.79
N LYS A 594 36.74 7.58 -1.07
CA LYS A 594 37.24 7.86 -2.43
C LYS A 594 37.42 6.53 -3.17
N GLU A 595 37.09 6.48 -4.46
CA GLU A 595 37.18 5.27 -5.33
C GLU A 595 38.54 4.53 -5.29
N ASP A 596 39.61 5.17 -4.79
CA ASP A 596 40.96 4.63 -4.72
C ASP A 596 41.24 3.71 -3.50
N GLU A 597 40.36 3.66 -2.49
CA GLU A 597 40.49 2.67 -1.43
C GLU A 597 39.89 1.33 -1.88
N ARG A 598 40.72 0.29 -1.97
CA ARG A 598 40.37 -1.08 -2.41
C ARG A 598 39.44 -1.84 -1.44
N THR A 599 38.36 -1.22 -0.98
CA THR A 599 37.25 -1.91 -0.31
C THR A 599 36.34 -2.52 -1.37
N HIS A 600 36.03 -3.81 -1.25
CA HIS A 600 35.09 -4.43 -2.18
C HIS A 600 33.70 -3.93 -1.81
N PRO A 601 32.96 -3.25 -2.71
CA PRO A 601 31.69 -2.65 -2.33
C PRO A 601 30.71 -3.74 -1.87
N HIS A 602 30.05 -3.48 -0.74
CA HIS A 602 29.02 -4.37 -0.17
C HIS A 602 27.97 -4.71 -1.22
N TYR A 603 27.43 -5.93 -1.15
CA TYR A 603 26.38 -6.33 -2.09
C TYR A 603 25.04 -5.73 -1.67
N VAL A 604 24.19 -5.51 -2.66
CA VAL A 604 22.82 -5.06 -2.47
C VAL A 604 21.86 -6.22 -2.80
N SER A 605 20.84 -6.36 -1.98
CA SER A 605 19.72 -7.26 -2.22
C SER A 605 18.53 -6.50 -2.80
N ILE A 606 17.83 -7.14 -3.72
CA ILE A 606 16.55 -6.71 -4.24
C ILE A 606 15.51 -7.69 -3.68
N LEU A 607 14.64 -7.20 -2.80
CA LEU A 607 13.49 -7.93 -2.29
C LEU A 607 12.24 -7.49 -3.04
N LYS A 608 11.60 -8.43 -3.75
CA LYS A 608 10.26 -8.26 -4.31
C LYS A 608 9.30 -9.22 -3.61
N PHE A 609 8.09 -8.76 -3.32
CA PHE A 609 7.04 -9.60 -2.74
C PHE A 609 5.66 -9.26 -3.30
N ASP A 610 4.75 -10.23 -3.26
CA ASP A 610 3.39 -10.16 -3.77
C ASP A 610 2.50 -11.16 -3.00
N ALA A 611 1.25 -10.79 -2.73
CA ALA A 611 0.29 -11.66 -2.05
C ALA A 611 -0.17 -12.82 -2.96
N ASN A 612 -0.13 -14.05 -2.46
CA ASN A 612 -0.30 -15.26 -3.28
C ASN A 612 -1.63 -15.34 -4.06
N ASN A 613 -2.71 -14.84 -3.47
CA ASN A 613 -4.08 -15.00 -3.96
C ASN A 613 -4.94 -13.73 -3.79
N ALA A 614 -4.34 -12.54 -3.79
CA ALA A 614 -5.07 -11.28 -3.63
C ALA A 614 -6.24 -11.14 -4.60
N SER A 615 -6.02 -11.37 -5.90
CA SER A 615 -7.09 -11.29 -6.90
C SER A 615 -8.24 -12.27 -6.65
N ARG A 616 -7.97 -13.44 -6.05
CA ARG A 616 -9.02 -14.40 -5.68
C ARG A 616 -9.87 -13.85 -4.55
N VAL A 617 -9.26 -13.21 -3.54
CA VAL A 617 -9.99 -12.60 -2.43
C VAL A 617 -10.83 -11.42 -2.92
N TYR A 618 -10.26 -10.52 -3.73
CA TYR A 618 -11.01 -9.39 -4.31
C TYR A 618 -12.17 -9.83 -5.21
N LYS A 619 -12.09 -10.97 -5.90
CA LYS A 619 -13.22 -11.50 -6.70
C LYS A 619 -14.43 -11.93 -5.85
N ARG A 620 -14.25 -12.13 -4.54
CA ARG A 620 -15.30 -12.57 -3.60
C ARG A 620 -16.03 -11.40 -2.94
N THR A 621 -15.53 -10.17 -3.09
CA THR A 621 -16.18 -9.00 -2.51
C THR A 621 -17.54 -8.78 -3.17
N LEU A 622 -18.58 -8.59 -2.35
CA LEU A 622 -19.96 -8.43 -2.82
C LEU A 622 -20.39 -6.97 -2.83
N THR A 623 -19.87 -6.15 -1.92
CA THR A 623 -20.24 -4.74 -1.74
C THR A 623 -19.03 -3.84 -1.97
N ILE A 624 -19.29 -2.57 -2.27
CA ILE A 624 -18.23 -1.55 -2.35
C ILE A 624 -17.56 -1.38 -0.98
N GLY A 625 -18.33 -1.33 0.11
CA GLY A 625 -17.77 -1.25 1.47
C GLY A 625 -16.80 -2.38 1.81
N LEU A 626 -17.14 -3.63 1.45
CA LEU A 626 -16.26 -4.78 1.68
C LEU A 626 -14.99 -4.72 0.82
N PHE A 627 -15.09 -4.21 -0.42
CA PHE A 627 -13.91 -3.96 -1.26
C PHE A 627 -12.98 -2.92 -0.61
N LEU A 628 -13.51 -1.78 -0.17
CA LEU A 628 -12.74 -0.72 0.47
C LEU A 628 -12.02 -1.24 1.72
N ASP A 629 -12.74 -1.97 2.55
CA ASP A 629 -12.19 -2.56 3.77
C ASP A 629 -11.04 -3.53 3.49
N THR A 630 -11.21 -4.43 2.52
CA THR A 630 -10.18 -5.41 2.13
C THR A 630 -8.95 -4.68 1.60
N SER A 631 -9.18 -3.70 0.73
CA SER A 631 -8.12 -2.96 0.04
C SER A 631 -7.31 -2.09 1.00
N PHE A 632 -7.96 -1.32 1.88
CA PHE A 632 -7.27 -0.52 2.90
C PHE A 632 -6.62 -1.37 3.99
N SER A 633 -7.23 -2.49 4.39
CA SER A 633 -6.62 -3.38 5.39
C SER A 633 -5.33 -3.99 4.86
N MET A 634 -5.28 -4.35 3.58
CA MET A 634 -4.06 -4.86 2.95
C MET A 634 -2.95 -3.80 2.94
N ASP A 635 -3.22 -2.62 2.37
CA ASP A 635 -2.26 -1.52 2.29
C ASP A 635 -1.74 -1.08 3.68
N TYR A 636 -2.65 -0.96 4.65
CA TYR A 636 -2.32 -0.68 6.03
C TYR A 636 -1.38 -1.75 6.61
N SER A 637 -1.71 -3.03 6.45
CA SER A 637 -0.95 -4.15 7.01
C SER A 637 0.47 -4.20 6.47
N VAL A 638 0.67 -3.93 5.18
CA VAL A 638 1.99 -3.84 4.56
C VAL A 638 2.81 -2.69 5.17
N LYS A 639 2.24 -1.49 5.26
CA LYS A 639 2.93 -0.31 5.81
C LYS A 639 3.25 -0.46 7.29
N VAL A 640 2.34 -1.03 8.08
CA VAL A 640 2.54 -1.26 9.52
C VAL A 640 3.50 -2.39 9.78
N GLY A 641 3.38 -3.53 9.08
CA GLY A 641 4.32 -4.64 9.21
C GLY A 641 5.75 -4.24 8.86
N PHE A 642 5.93 -3.35 7.87
CA PHE A 642 7.23 -2.74 7.55
C PHE A 642 7.74 -1.88 8.71
N SER A 643 6.91 -0.99 9.25
CA SER A 643 7.27 -0.12 10.37
C SER A 643 7.63 -0.90 11.64
N GLU A 644 6.84 -1.93 12.00
CA GLU A 644 7.12 -2.82 13.13
C GLU A 644 8.48 -3.52 12.97
N THR A 645 8.78 -4.02 11.77
CA THR A 645 10.05 -4.71 11.49
C THR A 645 11.25 -3.76 11.61
N LEU A 646 11.12 -2.51 11.15
CA LEU A 646 12.15 -1.50 11.34
C LEU A 646 12.33 -1.12 12.83
N LYS A 647 11.24 -1.03 13.61
CA LYS A 647 11.32 -0.79 15.06
C LYS A 647 12.09 -1.91 15.75
N GLU A 648 11.85 -3.16 15.39
CA GLU A 648 12.61 -4.30 15.91
C GLU A 648 14.11 -4.21 15.58
N LEU A 649 14.44 -3.84 14.34
CA LEU A 649 15.83 -3.68 13.89
C LEU A 649 16.55 -2.53 14.62
N ILE A 650 15.88 -1.40 14.86
CA ILE A 650 16.45 -0.25 15.58
C ILE A 650 16.64 -0.53 17.08
N ASN A 651 15.78 -1.39 17.64
CA ASN A 651 15.87 -1.80 19.04
C ASN A 651 16.89 -2.92 19.26
N ALA A 652 17.37 -3.54 18.19
CA ALA A 652 18.48 -4.48 18.18
C ALA A 652 19.81 -3.74 18.40
N LYS A 653 20.04 -3.26 19.63
CA LYS A 653 21.27 -2.54 20.03
C LYS A 653 22.52 -3.35 19.67
N GLY A 654 23.43 -2.73 18.93
CA GLY A 654 24.80 -3.19 18.68
C GLY A 654 25.75 -2.94 19.87
N PRO A 655 27.01 -3.42 19.79
CA PRO A 655 28.05 -2.97 20.71
C PRO A 655 28.17 -1.44 20.64
N GLY A 656 28.24 -0.79 21.81
CA GLY A 656 28.06 0.65 21.95
C GLY A 656 29.06 1.47 21.15
N ARG A 657 28.56 2.24 20.18
CA ARG A 657 29.32 3.30 19.53
C ARG A 657 29.32 4.57 20.38
N GLU A 658 30.31 5.43 20.16
CA GLU A 658 30.33 6.80 20.70
C GLU A 658 29.03 7.54 20.34
N THR A 659 28.66 8.55 21.15
CA THR A 659 27.34 9.21 21.16
C THR A 659 26.90 9.90 19.85
N ASP A 660 27.77 9.96 18.85
CA ASP A 660 27.58 10.77 17.63
C ASP A 660 27.44 9.94 16.34
N GLN A 661 27.46 8.59 16.40
CA GLN A 661 27.26 7.71 15.25
C GLN A 661 25.98 6.88 15.38
N LEU A 662 25.31 6.60 14.24
CA LEU A 662 24.17 5.69 14.21
C LEU A 662 24.60 4.28 14.67
N ASP A 663 23.77 3.69 15.52
CA ASP A 663 23.89 2.26 15.88
C ASP A 663 23.76 1.39 14.61
N PRO A 664 24.43 0.22 14.51
CA PRO A 664 24.33 -0.66 13.36
C PRO A 664 22.89 -0.97 12.91
N GLY A 665 21.96 -1.16 13.87
CA GLY A 665 20.54 -1.38 13.56
C GLY A 665 19.85 -0.15 12.96
N GLU A 666 20.20 1.05 13.44
CA GLU A 666 19.71 2.32 12.89
C GLU A 666 20.23 2.58 11.49
N GLU A 667 21.51 2.28 11.24
CA GLU A 667 22.10 2.44 9.91
C GLU A 667 21.44 1.48 8.90
N LEU A 668 21.27 0.21 9.25
CA LEU A 668 20.57 -0.77 8.39
C LEU A 668 19.13 -0.32 8.11
N ALA A 669 18.40 0.13 9.13
CA ALA A 669 17.03 0.63 8.99
C ALA A 669 16.98 1.84 8.03
N LEU A 670 17.92 2.78 8.15
CA LEU A 670 18.04 3.93 7.27
C LEU A 670 18.29 3.53 5.81
N ARG A 671 19.20 2.57 5.57
CA ARG A 671 19.46 2.05 4.20
C ARG A 671 18.21 1.42 3.59
N ILE A 672 17.46 0.64 4.37
CA ILE A 672 16.21 0.02 3.94
C ILE A 672 15.18 1.10 3.58
N LEU A 673 14.99 2.12 4.41
CA LEU A 673 14.05 3.24 4.18
C LEU A 673 14.35 4.03 2.90
N ILE A 674 15.64 4.25 2.62
CA ILE A 674 16.12 4.89 1.39
C ILE A 674 15.84 3.99 0.17
N GLY A 675 16.06 2.69 0.32
CA GLY A 675 15.96 1.71 -0.76
C GLY A 675 14.55 1.23 -1.11
N VAL A 676 13.51 1.63 -0.36
CA VAL A 676 12.10 1.40 -0.75
C VAL A 676 11.83 2.06 -2.11
N LEU A 677 11.41 1.31 -3.12
CA LEU A 677 10.97 1.86 -4.41
C LEU A 677 9.46 2.10 -4.40
N TYR A 678 8.69 1.07 -4.09
CA TYR A 678 7.26 1.16 -3.78
C TYR A 678 6.90 0.16 -2.69
N LEU A 679 5.90 0.52 -1.89
CA LEU A 679 5.40 -0.27 -0.78
C LEU A 679 3.94 0.13 -0.50
N GLY A 680 2.99 -0.73 -0.87
CA GLY A 680 1.56 -0.46 -0.70
C GLY A 680 0.70 -1.43 -1.50
N GLY A 681 -0.58 -1.53 -1.14
CA GLY A 681 -1.45 -2.59 -1.66
C GLY A 681 -0.91 -3.97 -1.28
N ASP A 682 -0.91 -4.92 -2.22
CA ASP A 682 -0.54 -6.32 -2.03
C ASP A 682 0.89 -6.68 -2.49
N GLU A 683 1.65 -5.72 -3.01
CA GLU A 683 3.02 -5.92 -3.51
C GLU A 683 4.02 -4.87 -3.00
N GLY A 684 5.31 -5.16 -3.16
CA GLY A 684 6.37 -4.20 -2.87
C GLY A 684 7.73 -4.56 -3.44
N LEU A 685 8.58 -3.53 -3.53
CA LEU A 685 9.94 -3.64 -4.04
C LEU A 685 10.89 -2.79 -3.20
N ILE A 686 11.88 -3.44 -2.61
CA ILE A 686 12.82 -2.84 -1.65
C ILE A 686 14.24 -3.24 -2.04
N LEU A 687 15.13 -2.26 -2.18
CA LEU A 687 16.57 -2.49 -2.20
C LEU A 687 17.09 -2.36 -0.76
N LEU A 688 17.94 -3.28 -0.33
CA LEU A 688 18.45 -3.29 1.03
C LEU A 688 19.85 -3.92 1.12
N PRO A 689 20.62 -3.63 2.18
CA PRO A 689 21.91 -4.28 2.41
C PRO A 689 21.78 -5.81 2.38
N ALA A 690 22.73 -6.49 1.73
CA ALA A 690 22.67 -7.95 1.61
C ALA A 690 22.60 -8.64 2.98
N VAL A 691 23.40 -8.18 3.94
CA VAL A 691 23.56 -8.76 5.28
C VAL A 691 22.25 -8.92 6.05
N VAL A 692 21.29 -8.00 5.86
CA VAL A 692 20.01 -7.98 6.59
C VAL A 692 18.83 -8.50 5.76
N SER A 693 19.05 -8.79 4.48
CA SER A 693 17.96 -9.01 3.54
C SER A 693 17.04 -10.18 3.87
N ILE A 694 17.59 -11.32 4.27
CA ILE A 694 16.80 -12.51 4.60
C ILE A 694 16.11 -12.39 5.97
N PRO A 695 16.81 -12.04 7.08
CA PRO A 695 16.15 -11.81 8.37
C PRO A 695 15.08 -10.72 8.33
N PHE A 696 15.31 -9.65 7.55
CA PHE A 696 14.32 -8.61 7.36
C PHE A 696 13.10 -9.14 6.61
N ALA A 697 13.31 -9.83 5.48
CA ALA A 697 12.22 -10.37 4.68
C ALA A 697 11.35 -11.36 5.45
N THR A 698 11.93 -12.32 6.19
CA THR A 698 11.15 -13.28 6.97
C THR A 698 10.29 -12.58 8.00
N ARG A 699 10.91 -11.70 8.81
CA ARG A 699 10.20 -10.99 9.88
C ARG A 699 9.12 -10.04 9.36
N PHE A 700 9.43 -9.33 8.27
CA PHE A 700 8.48 -8.44 7.60
C PHE A 700 7.26 -9.21 7.11
N LEU A 701 7.46 -10.32 6.37
CA LEU A 701 6.35 -11.10 5.82
C LEU A 701 5.52 -11.78 6.92
N GLU A 702 6.13 -12.20 8.02
CA GLU A 702 5.40 -12.68 9.21
C GLU A 702 4.47 -11.60 9.78
N ASN A 703 4.99 -10.39 10.00
CA ASN A 703 4.22 -9.28 10.55
C ASN A 703 3.06 -8.89 9.62
N VAL A 704 3.32 -8.75 8.31
CA VAL A 704 2.26 -8.44 7.33
C VAL A 704 1.22 -9.55 7.27
N SER A 705 1.63 -10.82 7.31
CA SER A 705 0.70 -11.94 7.26
C SER A 705 -0.18 -12.04 8.49
N ARG A 706 0.36 -11.71 9.67
CA ARG A 706 -0.37 -11.65 10.94
C ARG A 706 -1.42 -10.53 10.92
N LEU A 707 -1.11 -9.39 10.31
CA LEU A 707 -2.00 -8.23 10.27
C LEU A 707 -3.09 -8.35 9.18
N SER A 708 -2.71 -8.86 8.00
CA SER A 708 -3.57 -8.91 6.82
C SER A 708 -4.38 -10.19 6.69
N ASN A 709 -3.91 -11.31 7.27
CA ASN A 709 -4.38 -12.67 6.99
C ASN A 709 -4.17 -13.15 5.54
N PHE A 710 -3.26 -12.51 4.81
CA PHE A 710 -2.75 -12.98 3.53
C PHE A 710 -1.37 -13.60 3.70
N LYS A 711 -1.01 -14.49 2.79
CA LYS A 711 0.35 -15.00 2.64
C LYS A 711 0.99 -14.46 1.37
N PHE A 712 2.31 -14.39 1.42
CA PHE A 712 3.11 -13.70 0.43
C PHE A 712 4.17 -14.62 -0.15
N LYS A 713 4.32 -14.56 -1.48
CA LYS A 713 5.51 -15.05 -2.16
C LYS A 713 6.51 -13.90 -2.23
N SER A 714 7.78 -14.23 -2.12
CA SER A 714 8.85 -13.25 -2.18
C SER A 714 10.10 -13.81 -2.85
N GLY A 715 10.84 -12.93 -3.52
CA GLY A 715 12.08 -13.25 -4.20
C GLY A 715 13.17 -12.27 -3.81
N VAL A 716 14.32 -12.80 -3.42
CA VAL A 716 15.52 -12.03 -3.05
C VAL A 716 16.64 -12.35 -4.02
N VAL A 717 17.12 -11.31 -4.69
CA VAL A 717 18.30 -11.40 -5.55
C VAL A 717 19.43 -10.57 -4.97
N ILE A 718 20.62 -11.16 -4.84
CA ILE A 718 21.81 -10.48 -4.31
C ILE A 718 22.82 -10.25 -5.44
N VAL A 719 23.21 -8.99 -5.64
CA VAL A 719 24.10 -8.56 -6.73
C VAL A 719 25.13 -7.54 -6.25
N LYS A 720 26.21 -7.39 -7.03
CA LYS A 720 27.16 -6.29 -6.85
C LYS A 720 26.48 -4.94 -7.17
N PRO A 721 26.85 -3.83 -6.52
CA PRO A 721 26.22 -2.53 -6.78
C PRO A 721 26.36 -2.00 -8.22
N LYS A 722 27.32 -2.50 -8.99
CA LYS A 722 27.51 -2.17 -10.41
C LYS A 722 26.57 -2.95 -11.35
N HIS A 723 25.80 -3.90 -10.83
CA HIS A 723 24.84 -4.68 -11.62
C HIS A 723 23.70 -3.78 -12.11
N PRO A 724 23.25 -3.87 -13.37
CA PRO A 724 22.12 -3.08 -13.84
C PRO A 724 20.85 -3.42 -13.05
N VAL A 725 20.21 -2.41 -12.47
CA VAL A 725 19.09 -2.60 -11.53
C VAL A 725 17.87 -3.26 -12.17
N GLN A 726 17.57 -2.94 -13.44
CA GLN A 726 16.41 -3.48 -14.17
C GLN A 726 16.45 -5.01 -14.25
N PHE A 727 17.63 -5.56 -14.56
CA PHE A 727 17.83 -7.00 -14.64
C PHE A 727 17.76 -7.66 -13.27
N ALA A 728 18.30 -7.02 -12.23
CA ALA A 728 18.18 -7.51 -10.86
C ALA A 728 16.72 -7.54 -10.37
N ILE A 729 15.91 -6.51 -10.70
CA ILE A 729 14.47 -6.45 -10.39
C ILE A 729 13.71 -7.56 -11.14
N THR A 730 14.00 -7.75 -12.43
CA THR A 730 13.38 -8.79 -13.25
C THR A 730 13.74 -10.19 -12.73
N GLY A 731 15.01 -10.40 -12.37
CA GLY A 731 15.47 -11.61 -11.70
C GLY A 731 14.75 -11.85 -10.37
N ALA A 732 14.62 -10.83 -9.53
CA ALA A 732 13.90 -10.93 -8.26
C ALA A 732 12.41 -11.29 -8.47
N GLY A 733 11.78 -10.73 -9.52
CA GLY A 733 10.43 -11.12 -9.93
C GLY A 733 10.34 -12.58 -10.36
N THR A 734 11.30 -13.06 -11.15
CA THR A 734 11.34 -14.46 -11.60
C THR A 734 11.55 -15.40 -10.41
N VAL A 735 12.48 -15.08 -9.50
CA VAL A 735 12.70 -15.83 -8.26
C VAL A 735 11.43 -15.83 -7.39
N MET A 736 10.71 -14.71 -7.29
CA MET A 736 9.46 -14.62 -6.53
C MET A 736 8.36 -15.52 -7.11
N GLU A 737 8.18 -15.56 -8.43
CA GLU A 737 7.21 -16.45 -9.07
C GLU A 737 7.58 -17.92 -8.88
N GLU A 738 8.85 -18.28 -9.06
CA GLU A 738 9.35 -19.62 -8.81
C GLU A 738 9.26 -20.03 -7.34
N ALA A 739 9.36 -19.09 -6.41
CA ALA A 739 9.27 -19.34 -4.98
C ALA A 739 7.86 -19.67 -4.49
N LYS A 740 6.82 -19.48 -5.31
CA LYS A 740 5.42 -19.66 -4.89
C LYS A 740 5.20 -21.07 -4.33
N LEU A 741 4.90 -21.16 -3.03
CA LEU A 741 4.53 -22.40 -2.37
C LEU A 741 3.03 -22.66 -2.54
N THR A 742 2.69 -23.77 -3.16
CA THR A 742 1.34 -24.33 -3.20
C THR A 742 1.37 -25.63 -2.41
N LYS A 743 0.64 -25.71 -1.29
CA LYS A 743 0.49 -27.00 -0.59
C LYS A 743 -0.47 -27.88 -1.38
N GLU A 744 -0.17 -29.17 -1.43
CA GLU A 744 -1.15 -30.19 -1.80
C GLU A 744 -2.40 -30.08 -0.89
N PRO A 745 -3.59 -30.37 -1.43
CA PRO A 745 -4.86 -30.09 -0.76
C PRO A 745 -5.01 -30.88 0.55
N VAL A 746 -5.35 -30.19 1.64
CA VAL A 746 -5.83 -30.82 2.87
C VAL A 746 -7.27 -31.30 2.63
N PRO A 747 -7.59 -32.60 2.78
CA PRO A 747 -8.97 -33.06 2.67
C PRO A 747 -9.79 -32.54 3.86
N LYS A 748 -10.73 -31.62 3.61
CA LYS A 748 -11.80 -31.31 4.58
C LYS A 748 -12.81 -32.45 4.62
N ARG A 749 -13.44 -32.64 5.78
CA ARG A 749 -14.52 -33.61 6.05
C ARG A 749 -15.82 -33.39 5.25
N ASP A 750 -15.89 -32.35 4.40
CA ASP A 750 -17.03 -32.08 3.52
C ASP A 750 -16.61 -31.95 2.05
N ARG A 751 -17.37 -32.61 1.18
CA ARG A 751 -16.96 -33.08 -0.16
C ARG A 751 -17.04 -32.06 -1.31
N SER A 752 -17.14 -30.75 -1.09
CA SER A 752 -17.51 -29.84 -2.20
C SER A 752 -16.61 -28.65 -2.55
N THR A 753 -15.46 -28.41 -1.89
CA THR A 753 -14.42 -27.50 -2.43
C THR A 753 -13.04 -27.85 -1.89
N LYS A 754 -12.10 -28.17 -2.78
CA LYS A 754 -10.67 -28.29 -2.45
C LYS A 754 -10.08 -26.89 -2.42
N GLU A 755 -9.60 -26.41 -1.28
CA GLU A 755 -8.86 -25.15 -1.19
C GLU A 755 -7.40 -25.44 -0.84
N GLU A 756 -6.50 -25.01 -1.72
CA GLU A 756 -5.05 -25.02 -1.51
C GLU A 756 -4.71 -23.98 -0.42
N ALA A 757 -4.13 -24.43 0.70
CA ALA A 757 -3.60 -23.52 1.71
C ALA A 757 -2.25 -22.99 1.21
N SER A 758 -2.14 -21.69 0.96
CA SER A 758 -0.86 -21.06 0.65
C SER A 758 -0.10 -20.73 1.93
N GLU A 759 1.23 -20.63 1.84
CA GLU A 759 2.10 -20.20 2.93
C GLU A 759 3.03 -19.09 2.45
N ASN A 760 3.62 -18.38 3.41
CA ASN A 760 4.67 -17.44 3.08
C ASN A 760 5.87 -18.20 2.51
N SER A 761 6.39 -17.69 1.41
CA SER A 761 7.55 -18.28 0.76
C SER A 761 8.59 -17.25 0.36
N LEU A 762 9.84 -17.67 0.38
CA LEU A 762 11.00 -16.87 0.03
C LEU A 762 11.90 -17.67 -0.91
N GLY A 763 12.13 -17.14 -2.10
CA GLY A 763 13.19 -17.58 -3.00
C GLY A 763 14.41 -16.70 -2.87
N ILE A 764 15.58 -17.28 -3.09
CA ILE A 764 16.84 -16.56 -3.01
C ILE A 764 17.78 -16.95 -4.15
N MET A 765 18.44 -15.96 -4.74
CA MET A 765 19.49 -16.19 -5.74
C MET A 765 20.66 -15.22 -5.57
N PHE A 766 21.87 -15.74 -5.67
CA PHE A 766 23.10 -14.98 -5.46
C PHE A 766 23.96 -14.95 -6.73
N ALA A 767 24.37 -13.76 -7.19
CA ALA A 767 25.34 -13.61 -8.28
C ALA A 767 26.67 -13.04 -7.79
N SER A 768 27.69 -13.89 -7.71
CA SER A 768 29.09 -13.49 -7.48
C SER A 768 29.73 -12.81 -8.69
N SER A 769 29.37 -13.26 -9.90
CA SER A 769 29.88 -12.79 -11.18
C SER A 769 28.89 -13.19 -12.27
N GLY A 770 28.41 -12.22 -13.06
CA GLY A 770 27.45 -12.47 -14.13
C GLY A 770 26.21 -11.59 -14.01
N LEU A 771 25.39 -11.64 -15.07
CA LEU A 771 24.13 -10.91 -15.16
C LEU A 771 22.99 -11.82 -14.69
N ILE A 772 22.24 -11.39 -13.67
CA ILE A 772 20.97 -12.02 -13.32
C ILE A 772 19.89 -11.45 -14.21
N THR A 773 19.32 -12.29 -15.05
CA THR A 773 18.09 -12.07 -15.83
C THR A 773 17.08 -13.17 -15.49
N ASP A 774 15.86 -13.04 -15.99
CA ASP A 774 14.85 -14.11 -16.01
C ASP A 774 15.42 -15.43 -16.55
N GLU A 775 16.05 -15.39 -17.73
CA GLU A 775 16.65 -16.58 -18.36
C GLU A 775 17.75 -17.21 -17.50
N THR A 776 18.60 -16.39 -16.86
CA THR A 776 19.65 -16.89 -15.95
C THR A 776 19.06 -17.58 -14.73
N VAL A 777 17.97 -17.04 -14.16
CA VAL A 777 17.26 -17.64 -13.01
C VAL A 777 16.70 -18.99 -13.41
N GLU A 778 15.91 -19.06 -14.49
CA GLU A 778 15.28 -20.29 -14.98
C GLU A 778 16.31 -21.36 -15.33
N THR A 779 17.36 -20.97 -16.04
CA THR A 779 18.45 -21.87 -16.44
C THR A 779 19.19 -22.41 -15.21
N THR A 780 19.43 -21.58 -14.20
CA THR A 780 20.09 -22.01 -12.96
C THR A 780 19.20 -22.96 -12.17
N ALA A 781 17.91 -22.63 -12.00
CA ALA A 781 16.93 -23.48 -11.33
C ALA A 781 16.86 -24.88 -12.00
N LYS A 782 16.85 -24.92 -13.33
CA LYS A 782 16.84 -26.17 -14.10
C LYS A 782 18.14 -26.97 -13.93
N ASN A 783 19.29 -26.33 -14.12
CA ASN A 783 20.61 -26.98 -14.10
C ASN A 783 21.03 -27.49 -12.71
N TYR A 784 20.43 -26.94 -11.66
CA TYR A 784 20.73 -27.29 -10.27
C TYR A 784 19.51 -27.80 -9.50
N SER A 785 18.47 -28.28 -10.18
CA SER A 785 17.21 -28.74 -9.59
C SER A 785 17.35 -29.82 -8.50
N GLU A 786 18.45 -30.57 -8.47
CA GLU A 786 18.73 -31.54 -7.40
C GLU A 786 19.19 -30.89 -6.08
N ILE A 787 19.77 -29.68 -6.17
CA ILE A 787 20.42 -28.99 -5.05
C ILE A 787 19.94 -27.54 -4.81
N LEU A 788 18.98 -27.06 -5.61
CA LEU A 788 18.38 -25.73 -5.55
C LEU A 788 16.85 -25.88 -5.64
N ARG A 789 16.16 -25.39 -4.61
CA ARG A 789 14.71 -25.49 -4.46
C ARG A 789 13.98 -24.22 -4.87
N LEU A 790 14.50 -23.03 -4.49
CA LEU A 790 13.85 -21.70 -4.56
C LEU A 790 12.52 -21.56 -3.77
N LYS A 791 11.78 -22.64 -3.58
CA LYS A 791 10.50 -22.71 -2.87
C LYS A 791 10.71 -23.00 -1.38
N ASN A 792 11.14 -22.00 -0.63
CA ASN A 792 11.43 -22.16 0.80
C ASN A 792 10.36 -21.51 1.66
N ASP A 793 9.92 -22.19 2.72
CA ASP A 793 9.18 -21.55 3.80
C ASP A 793 10.09 -20.62 4.62
N LEU A 794 9.50 -19.67 5.35
CA LEU A 794 10.27 -18.71 6.14
C LEU A 794 11.08 -19.38 7.25
N GLY A 795 10.54 -20.44 7.87
CA GLY A 795 11.18 -21.16 8.98
C GLY A 795 12.50 -21.81 8.57
N PHE A 796 12.55 -22.45 7.40
CA PHE A 796 13.79 -22.98 6.84
C PHE A 796 14.87 -21.90 6.70
N MET A 797 14.51 -20.74 6.16
CA MET A 797 15.45 -19.64 5.94
C MET A 797 16.02 -19.12 7.26
N GLU A 798 15.18 -18.98 8.28
CA GLU A 798 15.60 -18.60 9.62
C GLU A 798 16.49 -19.64 10.28
N GLU A 799 16.13 -20.93 10.20
CA GLU A 799 16.93 -22.02 10.76
C GLU A 799 18.34 -22.08 10.16
N VAL A 800 18.47 -21.85 8.84
CA VAL A 800 19.78 -21.77 8.18
C VAL A 800 20.64 -20.67 8.79
N ILE A 801 20.09 -19.46 8.99
CA ILE A 801 20.82 -18.32 9.57
C ILE A 801 21.17 -18.60 11.04
N ARG A 802 20.21 -19.11 11.83
CA ARG A 802 20.42 -19.44 13.25
C ARG A 802 21.55 -20.43 13.41
N LYS A 803 21.59 -21.48 12.59
CA LYS A 803 22.66 -22.48 12.60
C LYS A 803 23.98 -21.90 12.11
N ALA A 804 23.99 -21.12 11.03
CA ALA A 804 25.21 -20.50 10.50
C ALA A 804 25.90 -19.52 11.45
N LEU A 805 25.13 -18.80 12.27
CA LEU A 805 25.65 -17.90 13.30
C LEU A 805 25.81 -18.57 14.66
N ASN A 806 25.29 -19.80 14.83
CA ASN A 806 25.06 -20.46 16.12
C ASN A 806 24.41 -19.47 17.12
N SER A 807 23.33 -18.85 16.64
CA SER A 807 22.54 -17.88 17.40
C SER A 807 21.68 -18.58 18.43
N LYS A 808 21.75 -18.09 19.67
CA LYS A 808 20.85 -18.43 20.78
C LYS A 808 19.83 -17.33 21.07
N ASN A 809 19.88 -16.24 20.31
CA ASN A 809 19.00 -15.09 20.52
C ASN A 809 17.64 -15.34 19.89
N ASN A 810 16.59 -14.85 20.54
CA ASN A 810 15.24 -14.96 19.99
C ASN A 810 15.08 -14.11 18.71
N SER A 811 15.83 -13.01 18.56
CA SER A 811 15.78 -12.10 17.41
C SER A 811 17.01 -12.22 16.51
N LEU A 812 16.80 -12.71 15.28
CA LEU A 812 17.83 -12.77 14.23
C LEU A 812 18.27 -11.37 13.76
N LEU A 813 17.36 -10.40 13.77
CA LEU A 813 17.68 -9.01 13.40
C LEU A 813 18.77 -8.45 14.31
N ARG A 814 18.78 -8.82 15.59
CA ARG A 814 19.82 -8.43 16.53
C ARG A 814 21.18 -9.02 16.22
N ASP A 815 21.24 -10.32 15.92
CA ASP A 815 22.50 -10.97 15.58
C ASP A 815 23.11 -10.37 14.32
N VAL A 816 22.27 -10.02 13.35
CA VAL A 816 22.68 -9.44 12.08
C VAL A 816 23.09 -7.98 12.23
N ALA A 817 22.42 -7.19 13.09
CA ALA A 817 22.87 -5.85 13.45
C ALA A 817 24.25 -5.89 14.14
N ASN A 818 24.46 -6.83 15.07
CA ASN A 818 25.76 -7.03 15.71
C ASN A 818 26.85 -7.42 14.70
N LEU A 819 26.55 -8.37 13.81
CA LEU A 819 27.45 -8.77 12.73
C LEU A 819 27.81 -7.57 11.83
N TYR A 820 26.83 -6.74 11.49
CA TYR A 820 27.06 -5.52 10.72
C TYR A 820 27.94 -4.51 11.47
N GLY A 821 27.79 -4.40 12.80
CA GLY A 821 28.69 -3.64 13.66
C GLY A 821 30.15 -4.11 13.57
N GLU A 822 30.39 -5.42 13.76
CA GLU A 822 31.73 -6.05 13.63
C GLU A 822 32.38 -5.75 12.27
N ILE A 823 31.57 -5.81 11.20
CA ILE A 823 32.01 -5.54 9.83
C ILE A 823 32.49 -4.10 9.66
N ILE A 824 31.70 -3.12 10.11
CA ILE A 824 32.03 -1.71 9.95
C ILE A 824 33.28 -1.36 10.75
N GLU A 825 33.42 -1.92 11.94
CA GLU A 825 34.58 -1.70 12.81
C GLU A 825 35.86 -2.38 12.28
N ARG A 826 35.74 -3.20 11.22
CA ARG A 826 36.83 -3.99 10.61
C ARG A 826 37.53 -4.92 11.61
N GLU A 827 36.88 -5.25 12.72
CA GLU A 827 37.37 -6.19 13.72
C GLU A 827 36.61 -7.52 13.60
N PRO A 828 37.26 -8.62 13.18
CA PRO A 828 36.58 -9.89 13.01
C PRO A 828 36.21 -10.50 14.37
N GLY A 829 34.96 -10.26 14.79
CA GLY A 829 34.35 -10.89 15.95
C GLY A 829 33.97 -12.36 15.69
N ASP A 830 33.36 -12.98 16.70
CA ASP A 830 33.03 -14.40 16.68
C ASP A 830 31.95 -14.73 15.64
N LEU A 831 30.98 -13.84 15.42
CA LEU A 831 29.93 -14.04 14.42
C LEU A 831 30.51 -14.01 13.01
N THR A 832 31.41 -13.07 12.73
CA THR A 832 32.14 -12.98 11.45
C THR A 832 32.93 -14.27 11.14
N LYS A 833 33.64 -14.83 12.13
CA LYS A 833 34.41 -16.07 11.96
C LYS A 833 33.50 -17.26 11.67
N ARG A 834 32.42 -17.42 12.43
CA ARG A 834 31.44 -18.50 12.26
C ARG A 834 30.76 -18.47 10.89
N ALA A 835 30.36 -17.29 10.42
CA ALA A 835 29.80 -17.13 9.09
C ALA A 835 30.79 -17.56 7.99
N LYS A 836 32.06 -17.15 8.10
CA LYS A 836 33.12 -17.55 7.14
C LYS A 836 33.36 -19.07 7.12
N GLU A 837 33.42 -19.69 8.29
CA GLU A 837 33.61 -21.14 8.42
C GLU A 837 32.44 -21.92 7.82
N THR A 838 31.20 -21.52 8.11
CA THR A 838 29.99 -22.13 7.55
C THR A 838 29.99 -22.01 6.02
N ILE A 839 30.30 -20.84 5.47
CA ILE A 839 30.35 -20.64 4.02
C ILE A 839 31.40 -21.54 3.38
N LYS A 840 32.58 -21.64 3.98
CA LYS A 840 33.65 -22.51 3.46
C LYS A 840 33.17 -23.96 3.35
N VAL A 841 32.51 -24.49 4.39
CA VAL A 841 31.96 -25.85 4.37
C VAL A 841 30.91 -26.02 3.27
N LEU A 842 29.96 -25.08 3.15
CA LEU A 842 28.93 -25.15 2.11
C LEU A 842 29.51 -25.01 0.68
N GLU A 843 30.54 -24.18 0.49
CA GLU A 843 31.25 -24.03 -0.79
C GLU A 843 32.02 -25.32 -1.14
N ASP A 844 32.67 -25.95 -0.17
CA ASP A 844 33.37 -27.23 -0.35
C ASP A 844 32.37 -28.33 -0.76
N VAL A 845 31.24 -28.46 -0.05
CA VAL A 845 30.17 -29.43 -0.36
C VAL A 845 29.56 -29.16 -1.74
N THR A 846 29.30 -27.89 -2.07
CA THR A 846 28.75 -27.51 -3.37
C THR A 846 29.72 -27.83 -4.51
N SER A 847 31.01 -27.60 -4.31
CA SER A 847 32.06 -27.87 -5.31
C SER A 847 32.13 -29.35 -5.67
N VAL A 848 31.96 -30.24 -4.69
CA VAL A 848 31.88 -31.70 -4.92
C VAL A 848 30.74 -32.05 -5.87
N TYR A 849 29.57 -31.44 -5.71
CA TYR A 849 28.46 -31.65 -6.63
C TYR A 849 28.74 -31.08 -8.03
N VAL A 850 29.25 -29.86 -8.12
CA VAL A 850 29.54 -29.19 -9.41
C VAL A 850 30.53 -30.00 -10.25
N GLN A 851 31.54 -30.60 -9.61
CA GLN A 851 32.56 -31.42 -10.28
C GLN A 851 32.02 -32.78 -10.76
N ASN A 852 31.23 -33.46 -9.94
CA ASN A 852 30.84 -34.85 -10.21
C ASN A 852 29.46 -35.00 -10.85
N ARG A 853 28.58 -34.00 -10.71
CA ARG A 853 27.16 -34.04 -11.10
C ARG A 853 26.47 -35.33 -10.67
N ASN A 854 26.82 -35.81 -9.47
CA ASN A 854 26.35 -37.07 -8.92
C ASN A 854 25.78 -36.87 -7.52
N ARG A 855 24.46 -37.04 -7.42
CA ARG A 855 23.68 -36.83 -6.20
C ARG A 855 24.02 -37.79 -5.06
N LEU A 856 24.22 -39.07 -5.35
CA LEU A 856 24.56 -40.06 -4.31
C LEU A 856 25.95 -39.80 -3.75
N HIS A 857 26.89 -39.38 -4.61
CA HIS A 857 28.22 -38.96 -4.18
C HIS A 857 28.16 -37.73 -3.26
N LEU A 858 27.33 -36.74 -3.60
CA LEU A 858 27.08 -35.58 -2.75
C LEU A 858 26.54 -35.99 -1.38
N ILE A 859 25.50 -36.83 -1.33
CA ILE A 859 24.90 -37.31 -0.06
C ILE A 859 25.97 -38.00 0.80
N ALA A 860 26.75 -38.91 0.22
CA ALA A 860 27.81 -39.61 0.93
C ALA A 860 28.87 -38.64 1.48
N TYR A 861 29.25 -37.63 0.68
CA TYR A 861 30.19 -36.60 1.10
C TYR A 861 29.63 -35.75 2.25
N MET A 862 28.37 -35.32 2.18
CA MET A 862 27.72 -34.55 3.26
C MET A 862 27.62 -35.36 4.55
N VAL A 863 27.29 -36.65 4.48
CA VAL A 863 27.25 -37.54 5.67
C VAL A 863 28.64 -37.69 6.28
N LYS A 864 29.68 -37.83 5.45
CA LYS A 864 31.08 -37.89 5.90
C LYS A 864 31.50 -36.59 6.58
N GLU A 865 31.25 -35.44 5.98
CA GLU A 865 31.61 -34.14 6.58
C GLU A 865 30.83 -33.88 7.87
N ARG A 866 29.54 -34.28 7.93
CA ARG A 866 28.74 -34.24 9.16
C ARG A 866 29.34 -35.08 10.29
N ALA A 867 29.90 -36.26 9.98
CA ALA A 867 30.52 -37.15 10.98
C ALA A 867 31.91 -36.66 11.41
N LYS A 868 32.60 -35.92 10.54
CA LYS A 868 33.97 -35.43 10.77
C LYS A 868 34.00 -34.11 11.55
N THR A 869 33.06 -33.20 11.30
CA THR A 869 33.05 -31.88 11.92
C THR A 869 32.81 -31.98 13.43
N GLN A 870 33.58 -31.20 14.20
CA GLN A 870 33.40 -31.06 15.65
C GLN A 870 32.50 -29.87 16.01
N ASP A 871 32.18 -29.01 15.03
CA ASP A 871 31.27 -27.89 15.23
C ASP A 871 29.82 -28.39 15.17
N GLU A 872 29.13 -28.30 16.31
CA GLU A 872 27.73 -28.69 16.45
C GLU A 872 26.80 -27.93 15.51
N SER A 873 27.06 -26.65 15.26
CA SER A 873 26.21 -25.81 14.41
C SER A 873 26.29 -26.21 12.94
N ILE A 874 27.50 -26.53 12.46
CA ILE A 874 27.73 -27.05 11.10
C ILE A 874 27.13 -28.45 10.96
N ARG A 875 27.30 -29.30 11.97
CA ARG A 875 26.70 -30.65 12.00
C ARG A 875 25.18 -30.57 11.93
N ASP A 876 24.58 -29.66 12.67
CA ASP A 876 23.14 -29.42 12.68
C ASP A 876 22.65 -28.85 11.35
N LEU A 877 23.40 -27.95 10.72
CA LEU A 877 23.09 -27.42 9.40
C LEU A 877 23.11 -28.52 8.34
N LEU A 878 24.15 -29.35 8.31
CA LEU A 878 24.20 -30.50 7.41
C LEU A 878 23.07 -31.50 7.67
N THR A 879 22.65 -31.65 8.93
CA THR A 879 21.49 -32.47 9.31
C THR A 879 20.18 -31.88 8.76
N LEU A 880 20.00 -30.56 8.87
CA LEU A 880 18.86 -29.84 8.30
C LEU A 880 18.77 -30.07 6.78
N LEU A 881 19.88 -29.92 6.06
CA LEU A 881 19.92 -30.09 4.59
C LEU A 881 19.67 -31.54 4.14
N LEU A 882 20.06 -32.52 4.95
CA LEU A 882 19.85 -33.94 4.65
C LEU A 882 18.47 -34.46 5.06
N LYS A 883 17.66 -33.65 5.77
CA LYS A 883 16.37 -34.08 6.35
C LYS A 883 15.38 -34.56 5.29
N GLU A 884 15.21 -33.82 4.20
CA GLU A 884 14.28 -34.20 3.11
C GLU A 884 14.74 -35.46 2.37
N VAL A 885 16.05 -35.64 2.20
CA VAL A 885 16.63 -36.86 1.63
C VAL A 885 16.36 -38.06 2.53
N ALA A 886 16.60 -37.92 3.83
CA ALA A 886 16.39 -38.98 4.81
C ALA A 886 14.92 -39.41 4.93
N ASN A 887 13.99 -38.47 4.71
CA ASN A 887 12.55 -38.71 4.76
C ASN A 887 11.95 -39.21 3.43
N SER A 888 12.76 -39.31 2.37
CA SER A 888 12.32 -39.76 1.04
C SER A 888 12.62 -41.25 0.85
N PRO A 889 11.63 -42.09 0.47
CA PRO A 889 11.82 -43.55 0.36
C PRO A 889 12.89 -43.97 -0.67
N ASP A 890 13.15 -43.14 -1.67
CA ASP A 890 14.18 -43.38 -2.71
C ASP A 890 15.38 -42.44 -2.59
N LEU A 891 15.55 -41.82 -1.41
CA LEU A 891 16.50 -40.73 -1.19
C LEU A 891 16.32 -39.60 -2.21
N ARG A 892 15.14 -39.35 -2.82
CA ARG A 892 14.94 -38.40 -3.95
C ARG A 892 14.61 -36.96 -3.54
N GLY A 893 14.47 -36.67 -2.25
CA GLY A 893 14.19 -35.31 -1.76
C GLY A 893 15.21 -34.28 -2.24
N VAL A 894 14.77 -33.07 -2.60
CA VAL A 894 15.69 -32.01 -3.02
C VAL A 894 16.61 -31.65 -1.85
N ILE A 895 17.90 -31.46 -2.09
CA ILE A 895 18.83 -30.99 -1.06
C ILE A 895 18.89 -29.47 -1.19
N PRO A 896 18.35 -28.64 -0.28
CA PRO A 896 18.36 -27.18 -0.45
C PRO A 896 19.74 -26.57 -0.14
N LEU A 897 20.80 -27.13 -0.74
CA LEU A 897 22.20 -26.79 -0.51
C LEU A 897 22.54 -25.41 -1.08
N LEU A 898 22.12 -25.12 -2.32
CA LEU A 898 22.35 -23.80 -2.92
C LEU A 898 21.50 -22.72 -2.24
N ASP A 899 20.26 -23.03 -1.85
CA ASP A 899 19.44 -22.10 -1.07
C ASP A 899 20.15 -21.71 0.22
N ALA A 900 20.63 -22.70 1.00
CA ALA A 900 21.36 -22.44 2.23
C ALA A 900 22.68 -21.70 1.98
N LEU A 901 23.43 -22.07 0.94
CA LEU A 901 24.66 -21.35 0.56
C LEU A 901 24.37 -19.89 0.23
N PHE A 902 23.32 -19.62 -0.55
CA PHE A 902 22.92 -18.26 -0.90
C PHE A 902 22.50 -17.45 0.33
N VAL A 903 21.74 -18.06 1.25
CA VAL A 903 21.34 -17.43 2.52
C VAL A 903 22.58 -17.04 3.33
N VAL A 904 23.53 -17.96 3.55
CA VAL A 904 24.71 -17.65 4.36
C VAL A 904 25.65 -16.69 3.61
N LYS A 905 25.70 -16.73 2.27
CA LYS A 905 26.44 -15.75 1.46
C LYS A 905 25.94 -14.31 1.61
N THR A 906 24.68 -14.10 1.98
CA THR A 906 24.18 -12.75 2.27
C THR A 906 24.95 -12.11 3.44
N LEU A 907 25.29 -12.91 4.45
CA LEU A 907 26.08 -12.49 5.62
C LEU A 907 27.49 -12.06 5.19
N ARG A 908 28.16 -12.87 4.36
CA ARG A 908 29.52 -12.56 3.87
C ARG A 908 29.61 -11.39 2.93
N SER A 909 28.58 -11.19 2.11
CA SER A 909 28.58 -10.14 1.11
C SER A 909 28.33 -8.76 1.71
N GLY A 910 27.97 -8.72 2.99
CA GLY A 910 28.12 -7.55 3.85
C GLY A 910 29.52 -7.34 4.41
N MET A 911 30.41 -8.34 4.44
CA MET A 911 31.74 -8.28 5.12
C MET A 911 32.91 -7.82 4.23
N SER A 912 32.68 -7.47 2.96
CA SER A 912 33.73 -7.38 1.93
C SER A 912 34.52 -6.08 1.91
#